data_AF-A0A9E5KDA1-F1
#
_entry.id   AF-A0A9E5KDA1-F1
#
_cell.length_a   1.000
_cell.length_b   1.000
_cell.length_c   1.000
_cell.angle_alpha   90.00
_cell.angle_beta   90.00
_cell.angle_gamma   90.00
#
_symmetry.space_group_name_H-M   'P 1'
#
loop_
_entity.id
_entity.type
_entity.pdbx_description
1 polymer ?
#
loop_
_entity_poly.entity_id
_entity_poly.type
_entity_poly.pdbx_seq_one_letter_code
_entity_poly.pdbx_strand_id
1 'polypeptide(L)'
;MTLTAIWMLLAATACAQQPPAAPKWDFELLAPLHPDPQLRRGQFKQIISSLGACQAKLNLDEAGIDQVIEDVEVRWLPGSISRGSEGKLAMIPFIRGVIFYDQAIQGALKDLDPYRIECRLFVSGKREERSGVWRATQKYLQPMGFLDAFAYDTQDFSKIMGSIPGGKIHPLVEEQARKRMLNVASDPIIKDPAPIVAVFVRAEGAIEPLPTFTVPVGDAARMPPDTRAVLAVPPPMAPADGDKAEKPAGNDAATPQPVQVAVRFEVILEQVSRPDASQDAKDLPWWSELGEGAVLEARLGSLLTVKCTADQARLIARQPGVAQVRFPRGPAMKMPGSGNNNGQTTPIVRTATADSPLVILHYDFQGWREQLGKGLNPATLLVDLTKERNPGLVADPFPTAAGGIGAGTKLAIESTRGVGTAPVLVRIDPNSPAMIRRLVYALVGERYPNALLSIRQGEAREQINKLTSQLVRAEEGVDAAESSAEGDSAEQLKRLKEARGVVADLNKRINALTRIDQEVVFFQADLLGLAKAGVVVSGISWLEGHPQGGMAGVSRLIEDAFRGRLIWIQSVPETRAQVWSGTLADRDGNGWAELRVGVNNHDAEFLPLFWKSKGEGVAGPRRSRLTVQFHEAHHPDLVKGRLDLFSKPINRLRPLVVFQPVTALPGDPWSVVAQSDGVALKLQQDANGASWEQQVDVDMSAPGR
;
A
#
# COMPACT_ATOMS: atom_id res chain seq x y z
N MET A 1 9.29 26.01 59.47
CA MET A 1 10.35 26.87 58.90
C MET A 1 11.54 25.97 58.57
N THR A 2 12.03 26.08 57.33
CA THR A 2 13.36 25.67 56.83
C THR A 2 13.83 24.24 57.12
N LEU A 3 13.79 23.38 56.09
CA LEU A 3 14.64 22.21 56.00
C LEU A 3 15.48 22.29 54.73
N THR A 4 16.74 22.65 54.99
CA THR A 4 17.81 22.93 54.05
C THR A 4 18.50 21.61 53.68
N ALA A 5 18.69 21.42 52.37
CA ALA A 5 19.69 20.62 51.68
C ALA A 5 20.52 19.58 52.48
N ILE A 6 20.29 18.30 52.16
CA ILE A 6 21.33 17.27 52.16
C ILE A 6 21.45 16.77 50.72
N TRP A 7 22.33 17.41 49.95
CA TRP A 7 22.88 16.87 48.71
C TRP A 7 24.00 15.90 49.11
N MET A 8 23.67 14.62 49.27
CA MET A 8 24.70 13.57 49.31
C MET A 8 25.04 13.16 47.88
N LEU A 9 26.32 13.33 47.53
CA LEU A 9 26.99 12.71 46.41
C LEU A 9 26.74 11.19 46.41
N LEU A 10 25.83 10.74 45.56
CA LEU A 10 25.91 9.42 44.94
C LEU A 10 26.58 9.65 43.58
N ALA A 11 27.90 9.69 43.59
CA ALA A 11 28.69 9.46 42.39
C ALA A 11 28.48 8.00 42.00
N ALA A 12 27.42 7.74 41.23
CA ALA A 12 27.30 6.50 40.50
C ALA A 12 28.52 6.42 39.58
N THR A 13 29.45 5.52 39.90
CA THR A 13 30.37 4.94 38.92
C THR A 13 29.49 4.29 37.85
N ALA A 14 29.07 5.08 36.88
CA ALA A 14 28.71 4.57 35.57
C ALA A 14 29.98 3.89 35.07
N CYS A 15 30.04 2.55 35.17
CA CYS A 15 30.94 1.79 34.33
C CYS A 15 30.63 2.26 32.91
N ALA A 16 31.49 3.10 32.35
CA ALA A 16 31.49 3.37 30.92
C ALA A 16 31.76 2.03 30.27
N GLN A 17 30.69 1.30 29.94
CA GLN A 17 30.77 0.14 29.08
C GLN A 17 31.43 0.66 27.81
N GLN A 18 32.65 0.18 27.58
CA GLN A 18 33.39 0.47 26.38
C GLN A 18 32.43 0.16 25.22
N PRO A 19 32.17 1.11 24.32
CA PRO A 19 31.22 0.88 23.24
C PRO A 19 31.60 -0.42 22.53
N PRO A 20 30.62 -1.28 22.18
CA PRO A 20 30.91 -2.53 21.52
C PRO A 20 31.85 -2.28 20.35
N ALA A 21 32.90 -3.11 20.23
CA ALA A 21 33.88 -2.95 19.18
C ALA A 21 33.16 -2.85 17.83
N ALA A 22 33.51 -1.83 17.04
CA ALA A 22 32.88 -1.62 15.75
C ALA A 22 32.94 -2.92 14.94
N PRO A 23 31.84 -3.30 14.26
CA PRO A 23 31.80 -4.54 13.49
C PRO A 23 32.94 -4.56 12.47
N LYS A 24 33.51 -5.74 12.23
CA LYS A 24 34.60 -5.95 11.27
C LYS A 24 34.16 -6.91 10.18
N TRP A 25 34.75 -6.76 9.00
CA TRP A 25 34.75 -7.79 7.97
C TRP A 25 36.03 -8.60 8.10
N ASP A 26 35.91 -9.91 7.97
CA ASP A 26 37.05 -10.72 7.55
C ASP A 26 37.18 -10.60 6.03
N PHE A 27 38.38 -10.74 5.48
CA PHE A 27 38.58 -10.67 4.05
C PHE A 27 39.65 -11.64 3.58
N GLU A 28 39.63 -11.93 2.29
CA GLU A 28 40.72 -12.57 1.56
C GLU A 28 41.10 -11.70 0.36
N LEU A 29 42.38 -11.35 0.27
CA LEU A 29 42.92 -10.52 -0.81
C LEU A 29 43.53 -11.39 -1.89
N LEU A 30 43.07 -11.22 -3.12
CA LEU A 30 43.77 -11.73 -4.28
C LEU A 30 44.87 -10.74 -4.68
N ALA A 31 46.10 -11.07 -4.28
CA ALA A 31 47.28 -10.25 -4.53
C ALA A 31 48.36 -11.10 -5.23
N PRO A 32 48.36 -11.20 -6.57
CA PRO A 32 49.44 -11.88 -7.27
C PRO A 32 50.74 -11.14 -7.01
N LEU A 33 51.60 -11.77 -6.23
CA LEU A 33 52.91 -11.26 -5.90
C LEU A 33 53.89 -11.53 -7.04
N HIS A 34 54.92 -10.70 -7.11
CA HIS A 34 55.97 -10.87 -8.10
C HIS A 34 56.65 -12.26 -7.98
N PRO A 35 57.00 -12.93 -9.09
CA PRO A 35 57.66 -14.24 -9.03
C PRO A 35 59.07 -14.16 -8.43
N ASP A 36 59.80 -13.05 -8.64
CA ASP A 36 61.08 -12.79 -7.96
C ASP A 36 60.91 -12.56 -6.43
N PRO A 37 61.64 -13.29 -5.56
CA PRO A 37 61.50 -13.18 -4.10
C PRO A 37 61.83 -11.80 -3.51
N GLN A 38 62.80 -11.07 -4.06
CA GLN A 38 63.18 -9.76 -3.53
C GLN A 38 62.10 -8.71 -3.85
N LEU A 39 61.62 -8.71 -5.09
CA LEU A 39 60.52 -7.86 -5.52
C LEU A 39 59.21 -8.23 -4.80
N ARG A 40 58.96 -9.53 -4.58
CA ARG A 40 57.84 -10.04 -3.79
C ARG A 40 57.85 -9.47 -2.38
N ARG A 41 58.98 -9.54 -1.69
CA ARG A 41 59.14 -8.98 -0.34
C ARG A 41 58.89 -7.47 -0.32
N GLY A 42 59.36 -6.74 -1.32
CA GLY A 42 59.08 -5.31 -1.50
C GLY A 42 57.59 -5.02 -1.68
N GLN A 43 56.93 -5.74 -2.60
CA GLN A 43 55.50 -5.61 -2.89
C GLN A 43 54.64 -5.96 -1.67
N PHE A 44 54.98 -7.04 -0.94
CA PHE A 44 54.28 -7.46 0.26
C PHE A 44 54.34 -6.40 1.37
N LYS A 45 55.52 -5.78 1.58
CA LYS A 45 55.66 -4.63 2.52
C LYS A 45 54.80 -3.44 2.12
N GLN A 46 54.71 -3.14 0.82
CA GLN A 46 53.84 -2.07 0.33
C GLN A 46 52.35 -2.38 0.55
N ILE A 47 51.95 -3.64 0.36
CA ILE A 47 50.58 -4.12 0.68
C ILE A 47 50.31 -3.90 2.17
N ILE A 48 51.14 -4.42 3.08
CA ILE A 48 50.95 -4.23 4.53
C ILE A 48 50.85 -2.75 4.91
N SER A 49 51.73 -1.90 4.38
CA SER A 49 51.69 -0.46 4.65
C SER A 49 50.38 0.17 4.16
N SER A 50 49.88 -0.23 3.00
CA SER A 50 48.63 0.27 2.43
C SER A 50 47.40 -0.23 3.20
N LEU A 51 47.45 -1.47 3.72
CA LEU A 51 46.42 -2.03 4.60
C LEU A 51 46.31 -1.23 5.90
N GLY A 52 47.45 -0.90 6.53
CA GLY A 52 47.47 -0.08 7.74
C GLY A 52 46.79 1.28 7.54
N ALA A 53 47.04 1.93 6.40
CA ALA A 53 46.39 3.20 6.04
C ALA A 53 44.86 3.07 5.86
N CYS A 54 44.37 1.86 5.55
CA CYS A 54 42.95 1.55 5.40
C CYS A 54 42.31 0.98 6.67
N GLN A 55 43.01 0.96 7.81
CA GLN A 55 42.57 0.30 9.05
C GLN A 55 42.28 -1.20 8.84
N ALA A 56 43.04 -1.84 7.95
CA ALA A 56 43.02 -3.27 7.68
C ALA A 56 44.30 -3.94 8.21
N LYS A 57 44.19 -5.22 8.61
CA LYS A 57 45.32 -6.02 9.06
C LYS A 57 45.24 -7.43 8.47
N LEU A 58 46.37 -7.99 8.04
CA LEU A 58 46.45 -9.40 7.67
C LEU A 58 46.43 -10.28 8.92
N ASN A 59 45.72 -11.40 8.84
CA ASN A 59 45.63 -12.39 9.89
C ASN A 59 46.73 -13.45 9.67
N LEU A 60 47.98 -13.00 9.60
CA LEU A 60 49.17 -13.83 9.42
C LEU A 60 50.11 -13.64 10.61
N ASP A 61 50.71 -14.74 11.07
CA ASP A 61 51.85 -14.72 11.99
C ASP A 61 53.17 -14.60 11.21
N GLU A 62 54.31 -14.61 11.90
CA GLU A 62 55.63 -14.47 11.27
C GLU A 62 55.90 -15.62 10.28
N ALA A 63 55.50 -16.85 10.62
CA ALA A 63 55.66 -18.00 9.74
C ALA A 63 54.80 -17.89 8.46
N GLY A 64 53.55 -17.42 8.58
CA GLY A 64 52.69 -17.16 7.43
C GLY A 64 53.21 -16.04 6.53
N ILE A 65 53.87 -15.03 7.09
CA ILE A 65 54.54 -13.99 6.30
C ILE A 65 55.70 -14.58 5.48
N ASP A 66 56.55 -15.39 6.11
CA ASP A 66 57.68 -16.02 5.41
C ASP A 66 57.17 -16.97 4.32
N GLN A 67 56.11 -17.75 4.60
CA GLN A 67 55.48 -18.61 3.60
C GLN A 67 54.97 -17.82 2.40
N VAL A 68 54.27 -16.70 2.59
CA VAL A 68 53.80 -15.85 1.49
C VAL A 68 54.96 -15.27 0.67
N ILE A 69 56.10 -15.00 1.31
CA ILE A 69 57.30 -14.48 0.64
C ILE A 69 58.03 -15.57 -0.16
N GLU A 70 58.03 -16.82 0.31
CA GLU A 70 58.74 -17.93 -0.31
C GLU A 70 57.90 -18.65 -1.37
N ASP A 71 56.62 -18.89 -1.09
CA ASP A 71 55.70 -19.65 -1.93
C ASP A 71 55.01 -18.76 -2.97
N VAL A 72 55.21 -19.07 -4.26
CA VAL A 72 54.62 -18.34 -5.39
C VAL A 72 53.14 -18.70 -5.57
N GLU A 73 52.71 -19.83 -5.01
CA GLU A 73 51.36 -20.36 -5.17
C GLU A 73 50.36 -19.70 -4.22
N VAL A 74 50.84 -19.03 -3.16
CA VAL A 74 49.97 -18.30 -2.23
C VAL A 74 49.43 -17.04 -2.91
N ARG A 75 48.15 -17.11 -3.30
CA ARG A 75 47.45 -16.02 -4.01
C ARG A 75 46.49 -15.23 -3.13
N TRP A 76 46.00 -15.86 -2.07
CA TRP A 76 44.96 -15.32 -1.18
C TRP A 76 45.54 -15.01 0.19
N LEU A 77 45.40 -13.75 0.61
CA LEU A 77 45.91 -13.27 1.90
C LEU A 77 44.74 -12.96 2.84
N PRO A 78 44.54 -13.72 3.93
CA PRO A 78 43.46 -13.48 4.86
C PRO A 78 43.73 -12.27 5.76
N GLY A 79 42.69 -11.54 6.14
CA GLY A 79 42.79 -10.40 7.03
C GLY A 79 41.46 -9.92 7.58
N SER A 80 41.46 -8.81 8.29
CA SER A 80 40.28 -8.14 8.82
C SER A 80 40.33 -6.64 8.63
N ILE A 81 39.18 -6.01 8.41
CA ILE A 81 39.02 -4.56 8.24
C ILE A 81 37.79 -4.08 9.00
N SER A 82 37.82 -2.85 9.51
CA SER A 82 36.63 -2.21 10.11
C SER A 82 35.56 -1.93 9.04
N ARG A 83 34.27 -2.17 9.35
CA ARG A 83 33.16 -1.83 8.44
C ARG A 83 33.22 -0.35 8.06
N GLY A 84 32.93 -0.03 6.79
CA GLY A 84 32.98 1.31 6.21
C GLY A 84 34.31 1.71 5.55
N SER A 85 35.39 0.92 5.73
CA SER A 85 36.70 1.19 5.10
C SER A 85 36.99 0.33 3.86
N GLU A 86 36.03 -0.49 3.43
CA GLU A 86 36.21 -1.52 2.39
C GLU A 86 36.47 -0.92 1.01
N GLY A 87 35.88 0.24 0.73
CA GLY A 87 36.09 0.96 -0.52
C GLY A 87 37.55 1.41 -0.71
N LYS A 88 38.29 1.68 0.37
CA LYS A 88 39.70 2.07 0.29
C LYS A 88 40.59 0.88 -0.08
N LEU A 89 40.25 -0.30 0.44
CA LEU A 89 40.97 -1.54 0.18
C LEU A 89 40.92 -1.94 -1.31
N ALA A 90 39.74 -1.83 -1.92
CA ALA A 90 39.49 -2.10 -3.33
C ALA A 90 40.31 -1.20 -4.30
N MET A 91 40.81 -0.05 -3.82
CA MET A 91 41.54 0.94 -4.63
C MET A 91 43.07 0.78 -4.56
N ILE A 92 43.60 -0.14 -3.75
CA ILE A 92 45.04 -0.36 -3.66
C ILE A 92 45.54 -0.99 -4.97
N PRO A 93 46.54 -0.41 -5.67
CA PRO A 93 46.96 -0.85 -7.00
C PRO A 93 47.40 -2.33 -7.11
N PHE A 94 47.90 -2.89 -6.02
CA PHE A 94 48.39 -4.28 -5.96
C PHE A 94 47.29 -5.30 -5.71
N ILE A 95 46.10 -4.87 -5.30
CA ILE A 95 44.97 -5.74 -5.00
C ILE A 95 44.17 -5.94 -6.29
N ARG A 96 43.99 -7.20 -6.68
CA ARG A 96 43.31 -7.56 -7.94
C ARG A 96 41.84 -7.93 -7.73
N GLY A 97 41.52 -8.40 -6.54
CA GLY A 97 40.17 -8.64 -6.06
C GLY A 97 40.16 -8.84 -4.56
N VAL A 98 39.01 -8.62 -3.94
CA VAL A 98 38.80 -8.85 -2.51
C VAL A 98 37.51 -9.59 -2.31
N ILE A 99 37.53 -10.60 -1.44
CA ILE A 99 36.32 -11.21 -0.90
C ILE A 99 36.19 -10.75 0.55
N PHE A 100 35.06 -10.17 0.93
CA PHE A 100 34.73 -9.82 2.31
C PHE A 100 33.74 -10.84 2.86
N TYR A 101 33.95 -11.29 4.09
CA TYR A 101 33.13 -12.27 4.79
C TYR A 101 32.56 -11.68 6.06
N ASP A 102 31.26 -11.89 6.28
CA ASP A 102 30.70 -11.63 7.61
C ASP A 102 31.35 -12.57 8.62
N GLN A 103 31.60 -12.09 9.85
CA GLN A 103 32.26 -12.89 10.88
C GLN A 103 31.47 -14.16 11.25
N ALA A 104 30.17 -14.19 10.96
CA ALA A 104 29.33 -15.37 11.11
C ALA A 104 29.66 -16.51 10.12
N ILE A 105 30.45 -16.25 9.07
CA ILE A 105 30.83 -17.21 8.01
C ILE A 105 32.25 -17.75 8.26
N GLN A 106 32.68 -17.87 9.52
CA GLN A 106 34.00 -18.41 9.85
C GLN A 106 34.18 -19.85 9.30
N GLY A 107 34.93 -19.98 8.20
CA GLY A 107 35.25 -21.26 7.56
C GLY A 107 35.30 -21.17 6.02
N ALA A 108 35.76 -22.26 5.38
CA ALA A 108 35.72 -22.39 3.93
C ALA A 108 34.26 -22.36 3.44
N LEU A 109 33.99 -21.55 2.41
CA LEU A 109 32.70 -21.51 1.73
C LEU A 109 32.32 -22.93 1.30
N LYS A 110 31.18 -23.44 1.77
CA LYS A 110 30.69 -24.76 1.36
C LYS A 110 30.31 -24.72 -0.11
N ASP A 111 30.81 -25.68 -0.90
CA ASP A 111 30.75 -25.64 -2.36
C ASP A 111 29.35 -25.48 -2.95
N LEU A 112 28.36 -26.17 -2.36
CA LEU A 112 27.00 -26.24 -2.87
C LEU A 112 26.03 -25.24 -2.23
N ASP A 113 26.40 -24.64 -1.10
CA ASP A 113 25.51 -23.72 -0.40
C ASP A 113 25.46 -22.39 -1.15
N PRO A 114 24.26 -21.83 -1.40
CA PRO A 114 24.14 -20.49 -1.97
C PRO A 114 24.54 -19.45 -0.92
N TYR A 115 25.40 -18.52 -1.30
CA TYR A 115 25.74 -17.36 -0.48
C TYR A 115 25.24 -16.09 -1.16
N ARG A 116 24.70 -15.17 -0.36
CA ARG A 116 24.33 -13.85 -0.87
C ARG A 116 25.60 -13.04 -1.10
N ILE A 117 25.76 -12.55 -2.33
CA ILE A 117 26.90 -11.74 -2.73
C ILE A 117 26.49 -10.33 -3.16
N GLU A 118 27.34 -9.35 -2.82
CA GLU A 118 27.40 -8.03 -3.42
C GLU A 118 28.67 -7.94 -4.26
N CYS A 119 28.54 -7.84 -5.58
CA CYS A 119 29.64 -7.57 -6.49
C CYS A 119 29.70 -6.06 -6.78
N ARG A 120 30.78 -5.40 -6.37
CA ARG A 120 31.06 -4.02 -6.79
C ARG A 120 31.83 -4.00 -8.09
N LEU A 121 31.27 -3.30 -9.07
CA LEU A 121 31.78 -3.18 -10.43
C LEU A 121 32.58 -1.90 -10.58
N PHE A 122 33.74 -1.99 -11.21
CA PHE A 122 34.46 -0.81 -11.66
C PHE A 122 33.92 -0.39 -13.03
N VAL A 123 32.98 0.54 -13.04
CA VAL A 123 32.35 1.06 -14.25
C VAL A 123 32.59 2.56 -14.39
N SER A 124 32.95 3.01 -15.58
CA SER A 124 33.07 4.42 -15.95
C SER A 124 32.22 4.70 -17.20
N GLY A 125 31.99 5.96 -17.51
CA GLY A 125 31.27 6.36 -18.71
C GLY A 125 29.82 6.78 -18.46
N LYS A 126 29.07 6.94 -19.55
CA LYS A 126 27.67 7.39 -19.49
C LYS A 126 26.77 6.31 -18.89
N ARG A 127 25.56 6.68 -18.47
CA ARG A 127 24.63 5.77 -17.80
C ARG A 127 24.26 4.56 -18.68
N GLU A 128 24.09 4.78 -19.98
CA GLU A 128 23.76 3.74 -20.96
C GLU A 128 24.88 2.70 -21.09
N GLU A 129 26.13 3.17 -21.12
CA GLU A 129 27.34 2.34 -21.18
C GLU A 129 27.45 1.47 -19.92
N ARG A 130 27.30 2.10 -18.74
CA ARG A 130 27.34 1.38 -17.46
C ARG A 130 26.23 0.34 -17.34
N SER A 131 25.02 0.64 -17.84
CA SER A 131 23.93 -0.35 -17.91
C SER A 131 24.27 -1.52 -18.84
N GLY A 132 24.89 -1.25 -20.00
CA GLY A 132 25.36 -2.29 -20.92
C GLY A 132 26.38 -3.23 -20.28
N VAL A 133 27.40 -2.68 -19.63
CA VAL A 133 28.43 -3.44 -18.91
C VAL A 133 27.83 -4.26 -17.76
N TRP A 134 26.92 -3.66 -16.99
CA TRP A 134 26.23 -4.33 -15.89
C TRP A 134 25.44 -5.56 -16.38
N ARG A 135 24.68 -5.44 -17.48
CA ARG A 135 23.95 -6.57 -18.10
C ARG A 135 24.89 -7.66 -18.61
N ALA A 136 26.01 -7.27 -19.24
CA ALA A 136 27.03 -8.22 -19.69
C ALA A 136 27.62 -9.00 -18.50
N THR A 137 27.86 -8.32 -17.39
CA THR A 137 28.36 -8.93 -16.14
C THR A 137 27.34 -9.90 -15.55
N GLN A 138 26.07 -9.53 -15.47
CA GLN A 138 25.02 -10.45 -15.03
C GLN A 138 24.93 -11.72 -15.90
N LYS A 139 24.95 -11.55 -17.22
CA LYS A 139 24.91 -12.68 -18.17
C LYS A 139 26.13 -13.59 -18.01
N TYR A 140 27.29 -13.01 -17.70
CA TYR A 140 28.51 -13.76 -17.41
C TYR A 140 28.44 -14.54 -16.08
N LEU A 141 27.75 -14.00 -15.06
CA LEU A 141 27.57 -14.68 -13.77
C LEU A 141 26.59 -15.86 -13.85
N GLN A 142 25.59 -15.83 -14.73
CA GLN A 142 24.55 -16.86 -14.83
C GLN A 142 25.08 -18.31 -14.98
N PRO A 143 26.04 -18.62 -15.89
CA PRO A 143 26.62 -19.96 -15.99
C PRO A 143 27.31 -20.47 -14.73
N MET A 144 27.68 -19.58 -13.80
CA MET A 144 28.27 -19.94 -12.51
C MET A 144 27.22 -20.26 -11.43
N GLY A 145 25.93 -20.30 -11.80
CA GLY A 145 24.83 -20.52 -10.86
C GLY A 145 24.40 -19.25 -10.13
N PHE A 146 24.78 -18.07 -10.62
CA PHE A 146 24.33 -16.80 -10.03
C PHE A 146 22.84 -16.58 -10.26
N LEU A 147 22.12 -16.32 -9.17
CA LEU A 147 20.73 -15.91 -9.15
C LEU A 147 20.70 -14.42 -8.77
N ASP A 148 20.34 -13.56 -9.72
CA ASP A 148 20.22 -12.12 -9.50
C ASP A 148 19.18 -11.83 -8.42
N ALA A 149 19.55 -11.06 -7.40
CA ALA A 149 18.57 -10.52 -6.47
C ALA A 149 17.84 -9.41 -7.23
N PHE A 150 16.53 -9.43 -7.41
CA PHE A 150 15.87 -8.35 -8.17
C PHE A 150 15.67 -7.09 -7.28
N ALA A 151 15.41 -5.93 -7.89
CA ALA A 151 14.99 -4.69 -7.19
C ALA A 151 15.92 -4.13 -6.10
N TYR A 152 17.22 -4.38 -6.16
CA TYR A 152 18.20 -3.68 -5.34
C TYR A 152 18.64 -2.37 -6.02
N ASP A 153 19.07 -1.41 -5.21
CA ASP A 153 19.75 -0.22 -5.71
C ASP A 153 21.05 -0.64 -6.42
N THR A 154 21.09 -0.52 -7.75
CA THR A 154 22.28 -0.85 -8.55
C THR A 154 23.41 0.16 -8.37
N GLN A 155 23.17 1.24 -7.60
CA GLN A 155 24.10 2.35 -7.39
C GLN A 155 24.65 2.86 -8.72
N ASP A 156 23.74 3.22 -9.62
CA ASP A 156 24.08 3.68 -10.97
C ASP A 156 24.91 2.64 -11.76
N PHE A 157 24.45 1.38 -11.66
CA PHE A 157 25.04 0.20 -12.30
C PHE A 157 26.46 -0.16 -11.83
N SER A 158 26.90 0.36 -10.69
CA SER A 158 28.19 0.00 -10.06
C SER A 158 28.10 -1.18 -9.10
N LYS A 159 26.89 -1.71 -8.86
CA LYS A 159 26.66 -2.81 -7.94
C LYS A 159 25.81 -3.91 -8.60
N ILE A 160 26.18 -5.16 -8.36
CA ILE A 160 25.36 -6.35 -8.63
C ILE A 160 25.11 -7.09 -7.31
N MET A 161 23.88 -7.54 -7.07
CA MET A 161 23.49 -8.32 -5.89
C MET A 161 22.84 -9.63 -6.33
N GLY A 162 23.11 -10.71 -5.65
CA GLY A 162 22.45 -11.99 -5.91
C GLY A 162 22.94 -13.10 -5.00
N SER A 163 22.69 -14.35 -5.38
CA SER A 163 23.26 -15.51 -4.70
C SER A 163 24.08 -16.36 -5.67
N ILE A 164 25.17 -16.95 -5.20
CA ILE A 164 26.01 -17.86 -6.00
C ILE A 164 26.46 -19.03 -5.11
N PRO A 165 26.69 -20.25 -5.65
CA PRO A 165 27.28 -21.34 -4.87
C PRO A 165 28.67 -20.95 -4.32
N GLY A 166 28.93 -21.30 -3.06
CA GLY A 166 30.16 -20.90 -2.34
C GLY A 166 31.45 -21.25 -3.08
N GLY A 167 31.52 -22.46 -3.66
CA GLY A 167 32.69 -22.94 -4.41
C GLY A 167 32.95 -22.20 -5.73
N LYS A 168 32.08 -21.27 -6.13
CA LYS A 168 32.23 -20.43 -7.33
C LYS A 168 32.72 -19.02 -7.03
N ILE A 169 32.80 -18.61 -5.75
CA ILE A 169 33.18 -17.23 -5.37
C ILE A 169 34.67 -16.96 -5.65
N HIS A 170 35.59 -17.83 -5.21
CA HIS A 170 37.02 -17.66 -5.53
C HIS A 170 37.30 -17.73 -7.04
N PRO A 171 36.81 -18.74 -7.79
CA PRO A 171 36.99 -18.78 -9.24
C PRO A 171 36.46 -17.53 -9.96
N LEU A 172 35.35 -16.96 -9.49
CA LEU A 172 34.79 -15.73 -10.04
C LEU A 172 35.78 -14.56 -9.92
N VAL A 173 36.32 -14.33 -8.72
CA VAL A 173 37.26 -13.22 -8.48
C VAL A 173 38.58 -13.44 -9.21
N GLU A 174 39.08 -14.67 -9.26
CA GLU A 174 40.30 -15.02 -10.00
C GLU A 174 40.15 -14.81 -11.51
N GLU A 175 39.04 -15.26 -12.11
CA GLU A 175 38.82 -15.09 -13.55
C GLU A 175 38.69 -13.61 -13.92
N GLN A 176 38.01 -12.82 -13.09
CA GLN A 176 37.87 -11.37 -13.28
C GLN A 176 39.22 -10.64 -13.13
N ALA A 177 40.02 -11.00 -12.13
CA ALA A 177 41.37 -10.48 -11.97
C ALA A 177 42.27 -10.80 -13.17
N ARG A 178 42.19 -12.03 -13.69
CA ARG A 178 42.94 -12.46 -14.88
C ARG A 178 42.53 -11.68 -16.13
N LYS A 179 41.23 -11.49 -16.36
CA LYS A 179 40.72 -10.69 -17.49
C LYS A 179 41.14 -9.23 -17.39
N ARG A 180 41.14 -8.65 -16.18
CA ARG A 180 41.62 -7.28 -15.94
C ARG A 180 43.08 -7.10 -16.33
N MET A 181 43.93 -8.11 -16.18
CA MET A 181 45.33 -8.05 -16.63
C MET A 181 45.46 -8.07 -18.16
N LEU A 182 44.58 -8.82 -18.84
CA LEU A 182 44.61 -8.97 -20.30
C LEU A 182 43.98 -7.75 -21.02
N ASN A 183 42.95 -7.13 -20.43
CA ASN A 183 42.17 -6.05 -21.05
C ASN A 183 42.76 -4.64 -20.89
N VAL A 184 43.97 -4.48 -20.33
CA VAL A 184 44.64 -3.15 -20.28
C VAL A 184 45.06 -2.64 -21.67
N ALA A 185 45.00 -3.48 -22.71
CA ALA A 185 45.61 -3.19 -24.00
C ALA A 185 44.66 -3.07 -25.22
N SER A 186 43.35 -3.31 -25.12
CA SER A 186 42.51 -3.33 -26.33
C SER A 186 41.05 -2.88 -26.16
N ASP A 187 40.72 -1.84 -26.95
CA ASP A 187 39.41 -1.40 -27.47
C ASP A 187 38.36 -0.79 -26.50
N PRO A 188 38.03 0.52 -26.62
CA PRO A 188 37.04 1.20 -25.78
C PRO A 188 35.57 0.86 -26.11
N ILE A 189 35.29 -0.05 -27.04
CA ILE A 189 33.91 -0.41 -27.42
C ILE A 189 33.38 -1.56 -26.55
N ILE A 190 32.83 -1.14 -25.41
CA ILE A 190 32.02 -1.83 -24.41
C ILE A 190 31.19 -3.00 -24.97
N LYS A 191 31.67 -4.23 -24.78
CA LYS A 191 30.86 -5.48 -24.75
C LYS A 191 31.28 -6.48 -23.67
N ASP A 192 32.39 -6.22 -22.98
CA ASP A 192 32.91 -7.11 -21.94
C ASP A 192 32.25 -6.84 -20.58
N PRO A 193 32.13 -7.87 -19.71
CA PRO A 193 31.67 -7.71 -18.34
C PRO A 193 32.62 -6.79 -17.56
N ALA A 194 32.08 -6.00 -16.63
CA ALA A 194 32.89 -5.16 -15.74
C ALA A 194 33.78 -6.04 -14.87
N PRO A 195 35.03 -5.60 -14.61
CA PRO A 195 35.84 -6.23 -13.58
C PRO A 195 35.16 -6.05 -12.23
N ILE A 196 34.94 -7.19 -11.56
CA ILE A 196 34.44 -7.23 -10.18
C ILE A 196 35.64 -6.97 -9.26
N VAL A 197 35.56 -5.90 -8.46
CA VAL A 197 36.68 -5.47 -7.61
C VAL A 197 36.54 -6.02 -6.19
N ALA A 198 35.31 -6.10 -5.71
CA ALA A 198 34.99 -6.61 -4.39
C ALA A 198 33.74 -7.49 -4.45
N VAL A 199 33.80 -8.61 -3.75
CA VAL A 199 32.65 -9.49 -3.49
C VAL A 199 32.40 -9.51 -1.99
N PHE A 200 31.26 -9.00 -1.54
CA PHE A 200 30.86 -9.12 -0.14
C PHE A 200 29.98 -10.35 -0.01
N VAL A 201 30.45 -11.33 0.73
CA VAL A 201 29.77 -12.57 1.01
C VAL A 201 29.10 -12.44 2.36
N ARG A 202 27.78 -12.58 2.35
CA ARG A 202 26.97 -12.69 3.56
C ARG A 202 26.42 -14.10 3.61
N ALA A 203 26.33 -14.66 4.81
CA ALA A 203 25.49 -15.82 5.00
C ALA A 203 24.12 -15.42 4.46
N GLU A 204 23.52 -16.26 3.63
CA GLU A 204 22.07 -16.19 3.51
C GLU A 204 21.57 -16.51 4.90
N GLY A 205 21.25 -15.46 5.67
CA GLY A 205 21.12 -15.58 7.10
C GLY A 205 20.23 -16.78 7.39
N ALA A 206 20.73 -17.71 8.21
CA ALA A 206 19.82 -18.42 9.07
C ALA A 206 19.17 -17.32 9.91
N ILE A 207 18.10 -16.72 9.37
CA ILE A 207 17.11 -16.03 10.15
C ILE A 207 16.82 -17.08 11.21
N GLU A 208 17.27 -16.86 12.45
CA GLU A 208 16.84 -17.71 13.57
C GLU A 208 15.36 -17.94 13.31
N PRO A 209 14.87 -19.20 13.28
CA PRO A 209 13.47 -19.43 13.07
C PRO A 209 12.75 -18.70 14.20
N LEU A 210 12.35 -17.46 13.90
CA LEU A 210 11.50 -16.65 14.72
C LEU A 210 10.33 -17.55 15.05
N PRO A 211 9.79 -17.47 16.28
CA PRO A 211 8.70 -18.32 16.71
C PRO A 211 7.73 -18.47 15.54
N THR A 212 7.52 -19.72 15.12
CA THR A 212 6.71 -20.03 13.95
C THR A 212 5.28 -19.64 14.28
N PHE A 213 4.95 -18.38 14.04
CA PHE A 213 3.59 -17.92 13.99
C PHE A 213 2.93 -18.68 12.85
N THR A 214 1.81 -19.34 13.13
CA THR A 214 1.05 -20.08 12.12
C THR A 214 0.60 -19.11 11.05
N VAL A 215 1.32 -19.08 9.93
CA VAL A 215 0.90 -18.35 8.74
C VAL A 215 -0.42 -18.99 8.30
N PRO A 216 -1.51 -18.22 8.16
CA PRO A 216 -2.74 -18.74 7.60
C PRO A 216 -2.43 -19.35 6.22
N VAL A 217 -2.77 -20.62 6.04
CA VAL A 217 -2.53 -21.33 4.78
C VAL A 217 -3.73 -21.12 3.85
N GLY A 218 -3.46 -21.01 2.54
CA GLY A 218 -4.51 -20.86 1.52
C GLY A 218 -5.13 -19.47 1.47
N ASP A 219 -6.43 -19.42 1.17
CA ASP A 219 -7.17 -18.19 0.82
C ASP A 219 -7.17 -17.13 1.93
N ALA A 220 -7.09 -17.60 3.19
CA ALA A 220 -7.02 -16.74 4.36
C ALA A 220 -5.77 -15.84 4.34
N ALA A 221 -4.69 -16.22 3.66
CA ALA A 221 -3.49 -15.39 3.52
C ALA A 221 -3.74 -14.10 2.71
N ARG A 222 -4.73 -14.09 1.81
CA ARG A 222 -5.10 -12.94 0.97
C ARG A 222 -6.13 -12.03 1.65
N MET A 223 -6.51 -12.33 2.89
CA MET A 223 -7.41 -11.50 3.69
C MET A 223 -6.66 -10.96 4.91
N PRO A 224 -6.68 -9.64 5.16
CA PRO A 224 -6.05 -9.08 6.34
C PRO A 224 -6.76 -9.58 7.62
N PRO A 225 -6.08 -9.54 8.79
CA PRO A 225 -6.60 -10.11 10.03
C PRO A 225 -8.00 -9.61 10.44
N ASP A 226 -8.30 -8.34 10.22
CA ASP A 226 -9.60 -7.74 10.51
C ASP A 226 -10.72 -8.30 9.62
N THR A 227 -10.44 -8.44 8.32
CA THR A 227 -11.37 -9.02 7.36
C THR A 227 -11.61 -10.49 7.68
N ARG A 228 -10.56 -11.23 8.03
CA ARG A 228 -10.69 -12.61 8.50
C ARG A 228 -11.52 -12.71 9.76
N ALA A 229 -11.29 -11.85 10.74
CA ALA A 229 -12.01 -11.89 12.02
C ALA A 229 -13.52 -11.72 11.82
N VAL A 230 -13.94 -10.75 11.00
CA VAL A 230 -15.36 -10.53 10.71
C VAL A 230 -15.94 -11.69 9.90
N LEU A 231 -15.18 -12.23 8.94
CA LEU A 231 -15.64 -13.35 8.12
C LEU A 231 -15.61 -14.70 8.84
N ALA A 232 -14.84 -14.85 9.92
CA ALA A 232 -14.71 -16.10 10.67
C ALA A 232 -15.89 -16.34 11.62
N VAL A 233 -16.62 -15.29 12.01
CA VAL A 233 -17.79 -15.42 12.87
C VAL A 233 -18.92 -16.06 12.06
N PRO A 234 -19.34 -17.31 12.36
CA PRO A 234 -20.56 -17.84 11.76
C PRO A 234 -21.72 -16.91 12.15
N PRO A 235 -22.66 -16.62 11.23
CA PRO A 235 -23.79 -15.75 11.56
C PRO A 235 -24.43 -16.24 12.85
N PRO A 236 -24.72 -15.35 13.82
CA PRO A 236 -25.29 -15.78 15.09
C PRO A 236 -26.52 -16.62 14.79
N MET A 237 -26.49 -17.90 15.17
CA MET A 237 -27.70 -18.70 15.22
C MET A 237 -28.64 -17.93 16.14
N ALA A 238 -29.77 -17.47 15.59
CA ALA A 238 -30.77 -16.76 16.36
C ALA A 238 -31.05 -17.55 17.65
N PRO A 239 -31.07 -16.90 18.83
CA PRO A 239 -31.37 -17.61 20.07
C PRO A 239 -32.73 -18.28 19.89
N ALA A 240 -32.75 -19.60 20.07
CA ALA A 240 -33.97 -20.36 20.16
C ALA A 240 -34.67 -19.97 21.47
N ASP A 241 -35.30 -18.81 21.48
CA ASP A 241 -36.24 -18.45 22.53
C ASP A 241 -37.48 -19.32 22.38
N GLY A 242 -37.78 -20.09 23.43
CA GLY A 242 -39.12 -20.56 23.70
C GLY A 242 -39.32 -22.07 23.60
N ASP A 243 -39.17 -22.70 24.75
CA ASP A 243 -39.90 -23.90 25.16
C ASP A 243 -41.28 -24.10 24.48
N LYS A 244 -41.52 -25.35 24.06
CA LYS A 244 -42.82 -26.01 23.83
C LYS A 244 -43.69 -25.45 22.69
N ALA A 245 -43.44 -25.94 21.47
CA ALA A 245 -44.50 -26.18 20.51
C ALA A 245 -44.37 -27.60 19.94
N GLU A 246 -45.45 -28.37 20.09
CA GLU A 246 -45.63 -29.73 19.60
C GLU A 246 -45.30 -29.83 18.10
N LYS A 247 -44.67 -30.95 17.71
CA LYS A 247 -44.49 -31.35 16.32
C LYS A 247 -45.85 -31.45 15.60
N PRO A 248 -46.09 -30.72 14.49
CA PRO A 248 -46.84 -31.28 13.39
C PRO A 248 -45.86 -32.02 12.47
N ALA A 249 -46.08 -33.33 12.31
CA ALA A 249 -45.52 -34.06 11.19
C ALA A 249 -46.19 -33.56 9.91
N GLY A 250 -45.43 -32.94 9.01
CA GLY A 250 -45.94 -32.59 7.68
C GLY A 250 -45.21 -31.40 7.04
N ASN A 251 -44.48 -31.71 5.97
CA ASN A 251 -43.80 -30.82 5.01
C ASN A 251 -42.43 -30.27 5.40
N ASP A 252 -41.43 -30.73 4.64
CA ASP A 252 -40.06 -30.23 4.51
C ASP A 252 -40.03 -28.75 4.06
N ALA A 253 -40.41 -27.84 4.96
CA ALA A 253 -40.13 -26.43 4.80
C ALA A 253 -38.68 -26.18 5.23
N ALA A 254 -37.78 -26.10 4.23
CA ALA A 254 -36.38 -25.73 4.43
C ALA A 254 -36.30 -24.51 5.34
N THR A 255 -35.62 -24.66 6.48
CA THR A 255 -35.37 -23.58 7.43
C THR A 255 -34.82 -22.38 6.66
N PRO A 256 -35.44 -21.18 6.76
CA PRO A 256 -34.99 -20.02 6.01
C PRO A 256 -33.56 -19.71 6.41
N GLN A 257 -32.61 -19.93 5.48
CA GLN A 257 -31.23 -19.56 5.73
C GLN A 257 -31.17 -18.05 5.94
N PRO A 258 -30.40 -17.57 6.94
CA PRO A 258 -30.23 -16.15 7.16
C PRO A 258 -29.72 -15.52 5.87
N VAL A 259 -30.47 -14.55 5.33
CA VAL A 259 -30.09 -13.82 4.13
C VAL A 259 -28.76 -13.14 4.42
N GLN A 260 -27.67 -13.61 3.80
CA GLN A 260 -26.37 -13.00 3.94
C GLN A 260 -26.43 -11.59 3.34
N VAL A 261 -26.28 -10.57 4.18
CA VAL A 261 -26.29 -9.17 3.75
C VAL A 261 -25.03 -8.92 2.93
N ALA A 262 -25.21 -8.50 1.67
CA ALA A 262 -24.09 -8.11 0.82
C ALA A 262 -23.43 -6.84 1.37
N VAL A 263 -22.15 -6.93 1.69
CA VAL A 263 -21.32 -5.83 2.20
C VAL A 263 -20.26 -5.45 1.17
N ARG A 264 -19.65 -4.27 1.34
CA ARG A 264 -18.64 -3.78 0.41
C ARG A 264 -17.26 -4.29 0.83
N PHE A 265 -16.50 -4.72 -0.18
CA PHE A 265 -15.10 -5.08 -0.10
C PHE A 265 -14.29 -4.30 -1.13
N GLU A 266 -13.03 -4.06 -0.79
CA GLU A 266 -11.98 -3.70 -1.71
C GLU A 266 -11.25 -4.98 -2.15
N VAL A 267 -11.15 -5.20 -3.45
CA VAL A 267 -10.41 -6.32 -4.05
C VAL A 267 -9.21 -5.72 -4.77
N ILE A 268 -8.01 -6.07 -4.34
CA ILE A 268 -6.78 -5.61 -4.98
C ILE A 268 -6.30 -6.71 -5.92
N LEU A 269 -6.12 -6.36 -7.18
CA LEU A 269 -5.57 -7.23 -8.21
C LEU A 269 -4.04 -7.20 -8.17
N GLU A 270 -3.42 -8.35 -8.47
CA GLU A 270 -1.96 -8.49 -8.54
C GLU A 270 -1.35 -7.64 -9.65
N GLN A 271 -2.13 -7.34 -10.69
CA GLN A 271 -1.71 -6.53 -11.83
C GLN A 271 -2.68 -5.39 -12.08
N VAL A 272 -2.13 -4.22 -12.38
CA VAL A 272 -2.90 -3.12 -12.95
C VAL A 272 -3.22 -3.51 -14.39
N SER A 273 -4.48 -3.80 -14.68
CA SER A 273 -4.87 -3.94 -16.10
C SER A 273 -4.57 -2.65 -16.84
N ARG A 274 -4.24 -2.79 -18.11
CA ARG A 274 -3.95 -1.66 -18.97
C ARG A 274 -5.13 -0.67 -18.94
N PRO A 275 -4.88 0.65 -19.11
CA PRO A 275 -5.92 1.68 -19.07
C PRO A 275 -7.06 1.45 -20.08
N ASP A 276 -6.80 0.70 -21.15
CA ASP A 276 -7.73 0.34 -22.23
C ASP A 276 -8.54 -0.94 -21.97
N ALA A 277 -8.21 -1.73 -20.95
CA ALA A 277 -9.00 -2.89 -20.57
C ALA A 277 -10.41 -2.43 -20.19
N SER A 278 -11.43 -3.15 -20.68
CA SER A 278 -12.81 -2.86 -20.30
C SER A 278 -12.93 -2.98 -18.78
N GLN A 279 -13.70 -2.06 -18.23
CA GLN A 279 -13.86 -1.92 -16.78
C GLN A 279 -15.05 -2.70 -16.27
N ASP A 280 -15.66 -3.46 -17.16
CA ASP A 280 -16.80 -4.28 -16.86
C ASP A 280 -16.35 -5.52 -16.11
N ALA A 281 -17.24 -6.01 -15.26
CA ALA A 281 -17.12 -7.29 -14.59
C ALA A 281 -16.80 -8.45 -15.57
N LYS A 282 -17.24 -8.33 -16.83
CA LYS A 282 -17.01 -9.34 -17.89
C LYS A 282 -15.53 -9.53 -18.25
N ASP A 283 -14.68 -8.55 -17.96
CA ASP A 283 -13.24 -8.62 -18.21
C ASP A 283 -12.49 -9.37 -17.11
N LEU A 284 -13.16 -9.68 -16.00
CA LEU A 284 -12.63 -10.52 -14.95
C LEU A 284 -13.03 -11.96 -15.27
N PRO A 285 -12.11 -12.85 -15.68
CA PRO A 285 -12.44 -14.17 -16.19
C PRO A 285 -13.18 -15.05 -15.18
N TRP A 286 -13.05 -14.73 -13.90
CA TRP A 286 -13.66 -15.42 -12.77
C TRP A 286 -14.99 -14.79 -12.29
N TRP A 287 -15.45 -13.69 -12.88
CA TRP A 287 -16.62 -12.98 -12.35
C TRP A 287 -17.90 -13.80 -12.41
N SER A 288 -18.09 -14.58 -13.48
CA SER A 288 -19.24 -15.46 -13.66
C SER A 288 -19.35 -16.54 -12.58
N GLU A 289 -18.25 -16.91 -11.93
CA GLU A 289 -18.21 -17.90 -10.86
C GLU A 289 -18.81 -17.40 -9.55
N LEU A 290 -18.95 -16.08 -9.37
CA LEU A 290 -19.53 -15.50 -8.15
C LEU A 290 -21.05 -15.70 -8.05
N GLY A 291 -21.70 -16.08 -9.15
CA GLY A 291 -23.15 -16.17 -9.25
C GLY A 291 -23.84 -14.80 -9.16
N GLU A 292 -25.13 -14.82 -8.89
CA GLU A 292 -25.95 -13.61 -8.78
C GLU A 292 -25.67 -12.85 -7.46
N GLY A 293 -25.89 -11.53 -7.47
CA GLY A 293 -25.83 -10.68 -6.28
C GLY A 293 -24.48 -9.99 -6.03
N ALA A 294 -23.38 -10.44 -6.63
CA ALA A 294 -22.12 -9.70 -6.62
C ALA A 294 -22.19 -8.53 -7.60
N VAL A 295 -21.80 -7.33 -7.15
CA VAL A 295 -21.85 -6.11 -7.96
C VAL A 295 -20.48 -5.43 -7.95
N LEU A 296 -19.90 -5.25 -9.14
CA LEU A 296 -18.72 -4.42 -9.33
C LEU A 296 -19.16 -2.95 -9.34
N GLU A 297 -18.85 -2.20 -8.28
CA GLU A 297 -19.20 -0.78 -8.20
C GLU A 297 -18.23 0.08 -9.02
N ALA A 298 -16.93 -0.21 -8.96
CA ALA A 298 -15.93 0.38 -9.82
C ALA A 298 -14.62 -0.39 -9.80
N ARG A 299 -13.76 -0.03 -10.76
CA ARG A 299 -12.35 -0.40 -10.85
C ARG A 299 -11.51 0.87 -10.82
N LEU A 300 -10.39 0.91 -10.12
CA LEU A 300 -9.44 2.03 -10.03
C LEU A 300 -8.03 1.45 -10.16
N GLY A 301 -7.59 1.26 -11.40
CA GLY A 301 -6.37 0.50 -11.67
C GLY A 301 -6.48 -0.95 -11.18
N SER A 302 -5.67 -1.34 -10.19
CA SER A 302 -5.72 -2.65 -9.54
C SER A 302 -6.79 -2.76 -8.44
N LEU A 303 -7.37 -1.66 -7.97
CA LEU A 303 -8.35 -1.67 -6.89
C LEU A 303 -9.77 -1.82 -7.46
N LEU A 304 -10.47 -2.89 -7.11
CA LEU A 304 -11.90 -3.05 -7.37
C LEU A 304 -12.69 -2.73 -6.09
N THR A 305 -13.81 -2.05 -6.26
CA THR A 305 -14.83 -1.93 -5.22
C THR A 305 -15.98 -2.87 -5.56
N VAL A 306 -16.19 -3.89 -4.73
CA VAL A 306 -17.18 -4.94 -4.97
C VAL A 306 -18.15 -4.99 -3.81
N LYS A 307 -19.45 -5.07 -4.10
CA LYS A 307 -20.48 -5.40 -3.11
C LYS A 307 -20.85 -6.87 -3.29
N CYS A 308 -20.60 -7.70 -2.28
CA CYS A 308 -20.86 -9.13 -2.34
C CYS A 308 -21.09 -9.73 -0.95
N THR A 309 -21.54 -10.98 -0.88
CA THR A 309 -21.66 -11.71 0.38
C THR A 309 -20.30 -12.14 0.93
N ALA A 310 -20.27 -12.56 2.19
CA ALA A 310 -19.05 -13.10 2.82
C ALA A 310 -18.48 -14.30 2.04
N ASP A 311 -19.34 -15.19 1.55
CA ASP A 311 -18.91 -16.37 0.79
C ASP A 311 -18.39 -15.99 -0.59
N GLN A 312 -19.03 -15.03 -1.27
CA GLN A 312 -18.52 -14.48 -2.53
C GLN A 312 -17.16 -13.79 -2.33
N ALA A 313 -16.95 -13.05 -1.25
CA ALA A 313 -15.66 -12.45 -0.94
C ALA A 313 -14.54 -13.49 -0.77
N ARG A 314 -14.85 -14.65 -0.16
CA ARG A 314 -13.93 -15.79 -0.06
C ARG A 314 -13.66 -16.44 -1.42
N LEU A 315 -14.68 -16.55 -2.28
CA LEU A 315 -14.51 -16.99 -3.66
C LEU A 315 -13.60 -16.04 -4.44
N ILE A 316 -13.79 -14.72 -4.32
CA ILE A 316 -12.92 -13.73 -4.95
C ILE A 316 -11.47 -13.88 -4.48
N ALA A 317 -11.25 -14.07 -3.17
CA ALA A 317 -9.90 -14.22 -2.63
C ALA A 317 -9.15 -15.45 -3.19
N ARG A 318 -9.87 -16.49 -3.65
CA ARG A 318 -9.29 -17.68 -4.31
C ARG A 318 -8.81 -17.43 -5.72
N GLN A 319 -9.28 -16.37 -6.37
CA GLN A 319 -9.10 -16.22 -7.80
C GLN A 319 -7.64 -15.93 -8.18
N PRO A 320 -7.17 -16.45 -9.33
CA PRO A 320 -5.88 -16.05 -9.89
C PRO A 320 -5.84 -14.55 -10.15
N GLY A 321 -4.73 -13.90 -9.80
CA GLY A 321 -4.56 -12.46 -10.01
C GLY A 321 -5.28 -11.57 -8.98
N VAL A 322 -5.91 -12.13 -7.94
CA VAL A 322 -6.36 -11.37 -6.77
C VAL A 322 -5.28 -11.40 -5.69
N ALA A 323 -4.72 -10.23 -5.38
CA ALA A 323 -3.71 -10.05 -4.35
C ALA A 323 -4.34 -10.01 -2.95
N GLN A 324 -5.47 -9.29 -2.80
CA GLN A 324 -6.10 -9.09 -1.50
C GLN A 324 -7.61 -8.87 -1.63
N VAL A 325 -8.37 -9.32 -0.63
CA VAL A 325 -9.75 -8.89 -0.37
C VAL A 325 -9.82 -8.32 1.04
N ARG A 326 -10.34 -7.10 1.19
CA ARG A 326 -10.41 -6.41 2.49
C ARG A 326 -11.66 -5.52 2.61
N PHE A 327 -11.99 -5.10 3.82
CA PHE A 327 -12.97 -4.02 3.98
C PHE A 327 -12.43 -2.68 3.49
N PRO A 328 -13.29 -1.78 2.98
CA PRO A 328 -12.89 -0.44 2.59
C PRO A 328 -12.23 0.32 3.73
N ARG A 329 -11.16 1.05 3.41
CA ARG A 329 -10.54 1.96 4.40
C ARG A 329 -11.34 3.25 4.46
N GLY A 330 -11.75 3.61 5.67
CA GLY A 330 -12.28 4.95 5.92
C GLY A 330 -11.22 6.00 5.55
N PRO A 331 -11.61 7.12 4.94
CA PRO A 331 -10.68 8.18 4.62
C PRO A 331 -10.15 8.82 5.90
N ALA A 332 -8.93 9.37 5.82
CA ALA A 332 -8.42 10.23 6.86
C ALA A 332 -9.12 11.59 6.77
N MET A 333 -9.69 12.04 7.88
CA MET A 333 -10.49 13.24 7.96
C MET A 333 -9.76 14.30 8.78
N LYS A 334 -9.56 15.49 8.23
CA LYS A 334 -9.26 16.69 9.03
C LYS A 334 -9.96 17.88 8.38
N MET A 335 -10.72 18.61 9.18
CA MET A 335 -11.27 19.90 8.78
C MET A 335 -10.12 20.88 8.53
N PRO A 336 -10.09 21.59 7.39
CA PRO A 336 -9.35 22.84 7.30
C PRO A 336 -9.95 23.79 8.36
N GLY A 337 -9.23 24.11 9.43
CA GLY A 337 -9.64 25.11 10.44
C GLY A 337 -10.23 24.61 11.77
N SER A 338 -10.11 23.32 12.13
CA SER A 338 -10.54 22.84 13.47
C SER A 338 -9.54 23.10 14.61
N GLY A 339 -8.39 23.70 14.35
CA GLY A 339 -7.57 24.27 15.42
C GLY A 339 -8.16 25.61 15.85
N ASN A 340 -8.13 25.94 17.14
CA ASN A 340 -8.53 27.24 17.72
C ASN A 340 -7.79 28.48 17.14
N ASN A 341 -7.03 28.32 16.07
CA ASN A 341 -6.45 29.43 15.33
C ASN A 341 -7.47 29.86 14.28
N ASN A 342 -8.07 31.03 14.49
CA ASN A 342 -8.96 31.74 13.57
C ASN A 342 -8.73 31.36 12.11
N GLY A 343 -9.73 30.71 11.52
CA GLY A 343 -9.70 30.07 10.21
C GLY A 343 -9.27 30.99 9.07
N GLN A 344 -7.98 31.02 8.80
CA GLN A 344 -7.50 31.31 7.45
C GLN A 344 -7.60 30.03 6.64
N THR A 345 -8.64 29.93 5.82
CA THR A 345 -8.52 29.18 4.57
C THR A 345 -7.23 29.63 3.89
N THR A 346 -6.41 28.67 3.43
CA THR A 346 -5.16 28.99 2.75
C THR A 346 -5.46 29.96 1.60
N PRO A 347 -4.64 31.03 1.40
CA PRO A 347 -4.82 32.00 0.33
C PRO A 347 -5.07 31.36 -1.04
N ILE A 348 -4.47 30.17 -1.24
CA ILE A 348 -4.54 29.32 -2.43
C ILE A 348 -5.99 28.99 -2.84
N VAL A 349 -6.86 28.64 -1.89
CA VAL A 349 -8.26 28.33 -2.21
C VAL A 349 -8.94 29.59 -2.74
N ARG A 350 -8.79 30.73 -2.04
CA ARG A 350 -9.42 32.00 -2.43
C ARG A 350 -8.95 32.53 -3.78
N THR A 351 -7.65 32.44 -4.06
CA THR A 351 -7.08 32.85 -5.35
C THR A 351 -7.52 31.95 -6.50
N ALA A 352 -7.67 30.65 -6.26
CA ALA A 352 -8.12 29.72 -7.30
C ALA A 352 -9.62 29.88 -7.62
N THR A 353 -10.44 30.26 -6.63
CA THR A 353 -11.91 30.24 -6.74
C THR A 353 -12.56 31.53 -7.18
N ALA A 354 -11.83 32.64 -7.34
CA ALA A 354 -12.42 33.98 -7.51
C ALA A 354 -13.41 34.07 -8.68
N ASP A 355 -13.11 33.45 -9.83
CA ASP A 355 -13.92 33.53 -11.05
C ASP A 355 -14.25 32.16 -11.69
N SER A 356 -13.87 31.05 -11.04
CA SER A 356 -14.04 29.71 -11.59
C SER A 356 -15.22 28.96 -10.95
N PRO A 357 -16.03 28.21 -11.73
CA PRO A 357 -17.05 27.32 -11.17
C PRO A 357 -16.43 26.33 -10.19
N LEU A 358 -16.99 26.29 -8.97
CA LEU A 358 -16.43 25.60 -7.83
C LEU A 358 -17.24 24.35 -7.50
N VAL A 359 -16.56 23.22 -7.37
CA VAL A 359 -17.11 21.97 -6.84
C VAL A 359 -16.51 21.68 -5.48
N ILE A 360 -17.33 21.33 -4.51
CA ILE A 360 -16.88 21.00 -3.15
C ILE A 360 -17.25 19.56 -2.85
N LEU A 361 -16.24 18.73 -2.63
CA LEU A 361 -16.40 17.30 -2.39
C LEU A 361 -16.29 16.98 -0.90
N HIS A 362 -17.36 16.40 -0.35
CA HIS A 362 -17.39 15.94 1.04
C HIS A 362 -18.40 14.81 1.23
N TYR A 363 -18.47 14.23 2.43
CA TYR A 363 -19.45 13.18 2.77
C TYR A 363 -20.62 13.68 3.64
N ASP A 364 -20.50 14.90 4.17
CA ASP A 364 -21.40 15.45 5.18
C ASP A 364 -21.69 16.91 4.88
N PHE A 365 -22.83 17.15 4.24
CA PHE A 365 -23.37 18.48 3.96
C PHE A 365 -24.60 18.78 4.81
N GLN A 366 -24.71 18.21 6.01
CA GLN A 366 -25.83 18.52 6.89
C GLN A 366 -25.95 20.04 7.13
N GLY A 367 -27.17 20.55 7.12
CA GLY A 367 -27.44 21.98 7.35
C GLY A 367 -27.19 22.89 6.14
N TRP A 368 -26.84 22.38 4.95
CA TRP A 368 -26.48 23.23 3.80
C TRP A 368 -27.63 24.11 3.30
N ARG A 369 -28.87 23.61 3.33
CA ARG A 369 -30.05 24.37 2.87
C ARG A 369 -30.31 25.58 3.74
N GLU A 370 -30.13 25.42 5.04
CA GLU A 370 -30.30 26.47 6.05
C GLU A 370 -29.25 27.57 5.94
N GLN A 371 -28.14 27.31 5.24
CA GLN A 371 -27.05 28.26 4.98
C GLN A 371 -27.19 29.00 3.64
N LEU A 372 -28.15 28.64 2.79
CA LEU A 372 -28.45 29.39 1.56
C LEU A 372 -28.85 30.83 1.91
N GLY A 373 -28.14 31.80 1.35
CA GLY A 373 -28.31 33.23 1.64
C GLY A 373 -27.71 33.72 2.97
N LYS A 374 -27.23 32.83 3.85
CA LYS A 374 -26.55 33.20 5.12
C LYS A 374 -25.04 33.07 5.06
N GLY A 375 -24.57 32.01 4.39
CA GLY A 375 -23.14 31.73 4.20
C GLY A 375 -22.83 31.05 2.87
N LEU A 376 -23.84 30.47 2.21
CA LEU A 376 -23.76 29.90 0.87
C LEU A 376 -24.60 30.72 -0.11
N ASN A 377 -24.20 30.74 -1.37
CA ASN A 377 -24.98 31.36 -2.43
C ASN A 377 -26.37 30.67 -2.55
N PRO A 378 -27.49 31.40 -2.70
CA PRO A 378 -28.82 30.79 -2.89
C PRO A 378 -28.93 29.79 -4.05
N ALA A 379 -28.10 29.94 -5.09
CA ALA A 379 -28.03 29.03 -6.23
C ALA A 379 -27.12 27.81 -6.02
N THR A 380 -26.61 27.60 -4.80
CA THR A 380 -25.81 26.41 -4.44
C THR A 380 -26.65 25.15 -4.65
N LEU A 381 -26.08 24.14 -5.31
CA LEU A 381 -26.73 22.85 -5.56
C LEU A 381 -26.02 21.72 -4.80
N LEU A 382 -26.75 20.68 -4.43
CA LEU A 382 -26.19 19.44 -3.87
C LEU A 382 -26.44 18.28 -4.84
N VAL A 383 -25.36 17.72 -5.37
CA VAL A 383 -25.33 16.47 -6.13
C VAL A 383 -24.90 15.36 -5.18
N ASP A 384 -25.82 14.46 -4.84
CA ASP A 384 -25.57 13.39 -3.87
C ASP A 384 -25.39 12.04 -4.55
N LEU A 385 -24.13 11.60 -4.70
CA LEU A 385 -23.79 10.32 -5.33
C LEU A 385 -24.18 9.12 -4.48
N THR A 386 -24.54 9.33 -3.21
CA THR A 386 -25.04 8.24 -2.36
C THR A 386 -26.41 7.73 -2.79
N LYS A 387 -27.19 8.54 -3.54
CA LYS A 387 -28.49 8.13 -4.10
C LYS A 387 -28.40 6.82 -4.89
N GLU A 388 -27.31 6.66 -5.65
CA GLU A 388 -27.06 5.51 -6.53
C GLU A 388 -27.00 4.17 -5.78
N ARG A 389 -26.74 4.22 -4.47
CA ARG A 389 -26.61 3.02 -3.62
C ARG A 389 -27.96 2.43 -3.25
N ASN A 390 -29.01 3.25 -3.28
CA ASN A 390 -30.34 2.89 -2.81
C ASN A 390 -31.26 2.60 -4.01
N PRO A 391 -32.04 1.50 -3.99
CA PRO A 391 -32.97 1.18 -5.08
C PRO A 391 -34.00 2.29 -5.36
N GLY A 392 -34.40 3.05 -4.34
CA GLY A 392 -35.31 4.18 -4.48
C GLY A 392 -34.65 5.49 -4.91
N LEU A 393 -33.34 5.50 -5.24
CA LEU A 393 -32.55 6.71 -5.51
C LEU A 393 -32.65 7.80 -4.43
N VAL A 394 -32.86 7.37 -3.19
CA VAL A 394 -32.88 8.25 -2.02
C VAL A 394 -31.45 8.41 -1.51
N ALA A 395 -31.07 9.64 -1.16
CA ALA A 395 -29.76 9.90 -0.56
C ALA A 395 -29.61 9.15 0.77
N ASP A 396 -28.38 8.73 1.09
CA ASP A 396 -28.08 8.15 2.39
C ASP A 396 -28.33 9.18 3.51
N PRO A 397 -28.72 8.75 4.72
CA PRO A 397 -28.79 9.65 5.87
C PRO A 397 -27.43 10.32 6.11
N PHE A 398 -27.43 11.59 6.53
CA PHE A 398 -26.19 12.25 6.96
C PHE A 398 -25.63 11.54 8.20
N PRO A 399 -24.28 11.45 8.34
CA PRO A 399 -23.66 10.68 9.42
C PRO A 399 -23.86 11.27 10.81
N THR A 400 -24.10 12.58 10.94
CA THR A 400 -24.29 13.25 12.24
C THR A 400 -25.78 13.29 12.62
N ALA A 401 -26.17 12.44 13.56
CA ALA A 401 -27.54 12.42 14.10
C ALA A 401 -27.85 13.64 15.01
N ALA A 402 -26.83 14.33 15.51
CA ALA A 402 -26.97 15.50 16.38
C ALA A 402 -27.05 16.78 15.54
N GLY A 403 -28.16 17.52 15.64
CA GLY A 403 -28.39 18.75 14.88
C GLY A 403 -27.16 19.68 14.87
N GLY A 404 -26.77 20.14 13.69
CA GLY A 404 -25.59 20.97 13.49
C GLY A 404 -25.23 21.14 12.02
N ILE A 405 -24.28 22.04 11.76
CA ILE A 405 -23.72 22.25 10.42
C ILE A 405 -22.63 21.20 10.20
N GLY A 406 -22.82 20.38 9.16
CA GLY A 406 -21.89 19.33 8.78
C GLY A 406 -20.52 19.84 8.35
N ALA A 407 -19.53 18.96 8.41
CA ALA A 407 -18.13 19.28 8.09
C ALA A 407 -17.96 19.85 6.66
N GLY A 408 -18.59 19.24 5.68
CA GLY A 408 -18.59 19.69 4.29
C GLY A 408 -19.33 21.00 4.10
N THR A 409 -20.41 21.24 4.84
CA THR A 409 -21.11 22.54 4.81
C THR A 409 -20.23 23.65 5.35
N LYS A 410 -19.50 23.42 6.45
CA LYS A 410 -18.51 24.37 6.98
C LYS A 410 -17.40 24.65 5.97
N LEU A 411 -16.84 23.59 5.36
CA LEU A 411 -15.85 23.73 4.28
C LEU A 411 -16.39 24.56 3.13
N ALA A 412 -17.66 24.37 2.75
CA ALA A 412 -18.29 25.11 1.68
C ALA A 412 -18.39 26.60 2.00
N ILE A 413 -18.92 26.97 3.16
CA ILE A 413 -19.02 28.36 3.61
C ILE A 413 -17.64 29.03 3.64
N GLU A 414 -16.62 28.33 4.15
CA GLU A 414 -15.26 28.86 4.24
C GLU A 414 -14.60 29.03 2.87
N SER A 415 -14.86 28.11 1.94
CA SER A 415 -14.29 28.13 0.58
C SER A 415 -14.95 29.19 -0.30
N THR A 416 -16.22 29.54 -0.03
CA THR A 416 -16.97 30.55 -0.80
C THR A 416 -17.02 31.91 -0.13
N ARG A 417 -16.34 32.10 1.00
CA ARG A 417 -16.31 33.38 1.70
C ARG A 417 -15.67 34.46 0.83
N GLY A 418 -16.48 35.44 0.42
CA GLY A 418 -16.04 36.55 -0.45
C GLY A 418 -16.00 36.19 -1.94
N VAL A 419 -16.49 35.02 -2.33
CA VAL A 419 -16.61 34.57 -3.73
C VAL A 419 -18.09 34.61 -4.11
N GLY A 420 -18.43 35.27 -5.22
CA GLY A 420 -19.83 35.39 -5.68
C GLY A 420 -20.38 34.12 -6.33
N THR A 421 -19.51 33.23 -6.80
CA THR A 421 -19.86 32.01 -7.53
C THR A 421 -20.58 31.01 -6.63
N ALA A 422 -21.69 30.45 -7.12
CA ALA A 422 -22.40 29.38 -6.44
C ALA A 422 -21.63 28.06 -6.54
N PRO A 423 -21.24 27.43 -5.41
CA PRO A 423 -20.59 26.14 -5.45
C PRO A 423 -21.59 25.04 -5.78
N VAL A 424 -21.11 23.96 -6.39
CA VAL A 424 -21.83 22.68 -6.44
C VAL A 424 -21.24 21.76 -5.38
N LEU A 425 -22.06 21.39 -4.41
CA LEU A 425 -21.70 20.45 -3.36
C LEU A 425 -21.87 19.04 -3.92
N VAL A 426 -20.82 18.22 -3.85
CA VAL A 426 -20.86 16.83 -4.29
C VAL A 426 -20.69 15.93 -3.07
N ARG A 427 -21.74 15.20 -2.72
CA ARG A 427 -21.72 14.23 -1.63
C ARG A 427 -21.37 12.84 -2.12
N ILE A 428 -20.46 12.19 -1.41
CA ILE A 428 -20.06 10.80 -1.68
C ILE A 428 -20.01 9.98 -0.40
N ASP A 429 -20.05 8.66 -0.56
CA ASP A 429 -19.72 7.73 0.50
C ASP A 429 -18.19 7.71 0.69
N PRO A 430 -17.69 8.06 1.89
CA PRO A 430 -16.27 8.05 2.18
C PRO A 430 -15.64 6.65 1.99
N ASN A 431 -16.42 5.58 2.16
CA ASN A 431 -15.99 4.18 2.01
C ASN A 431 -16.17 3.65 0.57
N SER A 432 -16.44 4.52 -0.40
CA SER A 432 -16.58 4.13 -1.81
C SER A 432 -15.71 5.04 -2.69
N PRO A 433 -14.38 4.79 -2.76
CA PRO A 433 -13.49 5.48 -3.71
C PRO A 433 -13.99 5.39 -5.15
N ALA A 434 -14.76 4.35 -5.49
CA ALA A 434 -15.51 4.21 -6.73
C ALA A 434 -16.33 5.46 -7.14
N MET A 435 -16.88 6.20 -6.17
CA MET A 435 -17.62 7.44 -6.43
C MET A 435 -16.72 8.57 -6.96
N ILE A 436 -15.43 8.56 -6.62
CA ILE A 436 -14.46 9.53 -7.15
C ILE A 436 -14.29 9.38 -8.64
N ARG A 437 -14.25 8.15 -9.13
CA ARG A 437 -14.17 7.92 -10.56
C ARG A 437 -15.34 8.53 -11.30
N ARG A 438 -16.57 8.24 -10.85
CA ARG A 438 -17.79 8.84 -11.43
C ARG A 438 -17.72 10.36 -11.44
N LEU A 439 -17.28 10.95 -10.32
CA LEU A 439 -17.06 12.38 -10.24
C LEU A 439 -16.01 12.86 -11.26
N VAL A 440 -14.88 12.18 -11.40
CA VAL A 440 -13.83 12.54 -12.37
C VAL A 440 -14.37 12.52 -13.80
N TYR A 441 -15.09 11.47 -14.21
CA TYR A 441 -15.71 11.43 -15.55
C TYR A 441 -16.74 12.55 -15.76
N ALA A 442 -17.59 12.79 -14.76
CA ALA A 442 -18.57 13.87 -14.80
C ALA A 442 -17.89 15.25 -14.92
N LEU A 443 -16.79 15.46 -14.19
CA LEU A 443 -15.99 16.67 -14.28
C LEU A 443 -15.35 16.82 -15.67
N VAL A 444 -14.84 15.75 -16.29
CA VAL A 444 -14.30 15.79 -17.67
C VAL A 444 -15.39 16.04 -18.71
N GLY A 445 -16.66 15.82 -18.37
CA GLY A 445 -17.81 15.94 -19.29
C GLY A 445 -18.08 14.67 -20.08
N GLU A 446 -17.49 13.56 -19.67
CA GLU A 446 -17.75 12.25 -20.27
C GLU A 446 -18.97 11.59 -19.63
N ARG A 447 -19.75 10.88 -20.46
CA ARG A 447 -20.82 10.02 -19.97
C ARG A 447 -20.20 8.75 -19.40
N TYR A 448 -20.12 8.63 -18.08
CA TYR A 448 -19.70 7.39 -17.45
C TYR A 448 -20.85 6.37 -17.47
N PRO A 449 -20.68 5.17 -18.05
CA PRO A 449 -21.65 4.10 -17.91
C PRO A 449 -21.69 3.67 -16.44
N ASN A 450 -22.70 4.15 -15.73
CA ASN A 450 -22.87 3.84 -14.31
C ASN A 450 -23.68 2.56 -14.17
N ALA A 451 -22.98 1.45 -13.91
CA ALA A 451 -23.60 0.13 -13.75
C ALA A 451 -24.72 0.14 -12.69
N LEU A 452 -24.55 0.86 -11.57
CA LEU A 452 -25.58 0.93 -10.54
C LEU A 452 -26.84 1.64 -11.03
N LEU A 453 -26.72 2.80 -11.68
CA LEU A 453 -27.88 3.51 -12.23
C LEU A 453 -28.57 2.69 -13.32
N SER A 454 -27.81 2.04 -14.20
CA SER A 454 -28.35 1.16 -15.24
C SER A 454 -29.12 -0.02 -14.63
N ILE A 455 -28.59 -0.64 -13.58
CA ILE A 455 -29.27 -1.70 -12.82
C ILE A 455 -30.57 -1.16 -12.21
N ARG A 456 -30.54 0.00 -11.53
CA ARG A 456 -31.74 0.59 -10.92
C ARG A 456 -32.81 0.93 -11.94
N GLN A 457 -32.40 1.48 -13.08
CA GLN A 457 -33.31 1.77 -14.17
C GLN A 457 -33.92 0.49 -14.76
N GLY A 458 -33.13 -0.57 -14.91
CA GLY A 458 -33.60 -1.90 -15.31
C GLY A 458 -34.62 -2.47 -14.32
N GLU A 459 -34.29 -2.50 -13.03
CA GLU A 459 -35.17 -2.97 -11.94
C GLU A 459 -36.50 -2.20 -11.91
N ALA A 460 -36.45 -0.88 -12.00
CA ALA A 460 -37.65 -0.04 -12.01
C ALA A 460 -38.54 -0.34 -13.23
N ARG A 461 -37.94 -0.46 -14.42
CA ARG A 461 -38.67 -0.77 -15.66
C ARG A 461 -39.28 -2.16 -15.64
N GLU A 462 -38.56 -3.16 -15.15
CA GLU A 462 -39.09 -4.52 -15.00
C GLU A 462 -40.29 -4.55 -14.04
N GLN A 463 -40.17 -3.87 -12.90
CA GLN A 463 -41.28 -3.76 -11.95
C GLN A 463 -42.47 -2.99 -12.53
N ILE A 464 -42.23 -1.89 -13.27
CA ILE A 464 -43.30 -1.17 -13.99
C ILE A 464 -43.99 -2.12 -14.95
N ASN A 465 -43.27 -2.87 -15.79
CA ASN A 465 -43.87 -3.80 -16.75
C ASN A 465 -44.73 -4.87 -16.06
N LYS A 466 -44.25 -5.42 -14.94
CA LYS A 466 -44.99 -6.38 -14.12
C LYS A 466 -46.27 -5.77 -13.53
N LEU A 467 -46.17 -4.57 -12.95
CA LEU A 467 -47.32 -3.87 -12.37
C LEU A 467 -48.33 -3.43 -13.44
N THR A 468 -47.87 -3.01 -14.63
CA THR A 468 -48.73 -2.66 -15.76
C THR A 468 -49.52 -3.88 -16.24
N SER A 469 -48.89 -5.05 -16.32
CA SER A 469 -49.61 -6.30 -16.65
C SER A 469 -50.64 -6.69 -15.58
N GLN A 470 -50.37 -6.39 -14.30
CA GLN A 470 -51.34 -6.57 -13.23
C GLN A 470 -52.48 -5.54 -13.29
N LEU A 471 -52.16 -4.30 -13.68
CA LEU A 471 -53.12 -3.21 -13.84
C LEU A 471 -54.15 -3.55 -14.93
N VAL A 472 -53.69 -4.00 -16.10
CA VAL A 472 -54.58 -4.42 -17.19
C VAL A 472 -55.56 -5.51 -16.74
N ARG A 473 -55.06 -6.54 -16.03
CA ARG A 473 -55.93 -7.61 -15.48
C ARG A 473 -56.91 -7.09 -14.41
N ALA A 474 -56.48 -6.13 -13.61
CA ALA A 474 -57.34 -5.53 -12.59
C ALA A 474 -58.44 -4.66 -13.24
N GLU A 475 -58.12 -3.94 -14.31
CA GLU A 475 -59.06 -3.17 -15.12
C GLU A 475 -60.08 -4.10 -15.81
N GLU A 476 -59.64 -5.19 -16.44
CA GLU A 476 -60.54 -6.24 -16.96
C GLU A 476 -61.47 -6.80 -15.87
N GLY A 477 -60.97 -6.93 -14.63
CA GLY A 477 -61.78 -7.35 -13.48
C GLY A 477 -62.80 -6.31 -13.03
N VAL A 478 -62.48 -5.00 -13.15
CA VAL A 478 -63.44 -3.91 -12.93
C VAL A 478 -64.52 -3.96 -14.02
N ASP A 479 -64.14 -4.09 -15.29
CA ASP A 479 -65.07 -4.16 -16.41
C ASP A 479 -65.98 -5.40 -16.33
N ALA A 480 -65.43 -6.54 -15.91
CA ALA A 480 -66.21 -7.76 -15.65
C ALA A 480 -67.20 -7.58 -14.49
N ALA A 481 -66.79 -6.89 -13.41
CA ALA A 481 -67.66 -6.59 -12.28
C ALA A 481 -68.77 -5.59 -12.64
N GLU A 482 -68.48 -4.64 -13.55
CA GLU A 482 -69.45 -3.68 -14.08
C GLU A 482 -70.42 -4.33 -15.07
N SER A 483 -69.95 -5.24 -15.92
CA SER A 483 -70.77 -5.92 -16.93
C SER A 483 -71.62 -7.07 -16.39
N SER A 484 -71.25 -7.68 -15.26
CA SER A 484 -72.06 -8.72 -14.59
C SER A 484 -73.24 -8.14 -13.78
N ALA A 485 -73.50 -6.84 -13.88
CA ALA A 485 -74.47 -6.09 -13.08
C ALA A 485 -75.91 -6.24 -13.60
N GLU A 486 -76.55 -7.37 -13.32
CA GLU A 486 -78.02 -7.43 -13.22
C GLU A 486 -78.43 -7.33 -11.73
N GLY A 487 -78.70 -6.10 -11.27
CA GLY A 487 -79.37 -5.80 -10.00
C GLY A 487 -78.47 -5.22 -8.89
N ASP A 488 -78.85 -4.04 -8.38
CA ASP A 488 -78.22 -3.23 -7.30
C ASP A 488 -78.04 -3.99 -5.96
N SER A 489 -77.08 -4.92 -5.92
CA SER A 489 -76.72 -5.64 -4.70
C SER A 489 -75.61 -4.89 -3.94
N ALA A 490 -75.78 -4.68 -2.63
CA ALA A 490 -74.76 -4.06 -1.77
C ALA A 490 -73.39 -4.78 -1.82
N GLU A 491 -73.40 -6.08 -2.14
CA GLU A 491 -72.19 -6.90 -2.30
C GLU A 491 -71.43 -6.53 -3.59
N GLN A 492 -72.13 -6.13 -4.66
CA GLN A 492 -71.50 -5.70 -5.91
C GLN A 492 -70.80 -4.35 -5.75
N LEU A 493 -71.45 -3.37 -5.11
CA LEU A 493 -70.84 -2.08 -4.80
C LEU A 493 -69.56 -2.24 -3.98
N LYS A 494 -69.54 -3.23 -3.06
CA LYS A 494 -68.33 -3.57 -2.30
C LYS A 494 -67.24 -4.15 -3.20
N ARG A 495 -67.55 -5.14 -4.06
CA ARG A 495 -66.58 -5.75 -4.99
C ARG A 495 -66.00 -4.73 -5.97
N LEU A 496 -66.84 -3.84 -6.50
CA LEU A 496 -66.43 -2.77 -7.42
C LEU A 496 -65.55 -1.73 -6.72
N LYS A 497 -65.86 -1.37 -5.47
CA LYS A 497 -65.01 -0.49 -4.66
C LYS A 497 -63.65 -1.13 -4.36
N GLU A 498 -63.62 -2.43 -4.05
CA GLU A 498 -62.39 -3.20 -3.83
C GLU A 498 -61.55 -3.27 -5.11
N ALA A 499 -62.15 -3.60 -6.26
CA ALA A 499 -61.47 -3.68 -7.55
C ALA A 499 -60.89 -2.31 -7.97
N ARG A 500 -61.66 -1.22 -7.84
CA ARG A 500 -61.16 0.15 -8.06
C ARG A 500 -60.05 0.53 -7.07
N GLY A 501 -60.12 0.05 -5.83
CA GLY A 501 -59.08 0.22 -4.83
C GLY A 501 -57.75 -0.44 -5.25
N VAL A 502 -57.81 -1.65 -5.84
CA VAL A 502 -56.63 -2.34 -6.38
C VAL A 502 -56.02 -1.55 -7.55
N VAL A 503 -56.84 -1.10 -8.50
CA VAL A 503 -56.39 -0.26 -9.63
C VAL A 503 -55.70 1.03 -9.14
N ALA A 504 -56.29 1.70 -8.14
CA ALA A 504 -55.71 2.91 -7.57
C ALA A 504 -54.35 2.65 -6.88
N ASP A 505 -54.21 1.55 -6.15
CA ASP A 505 -52.93 1.17 -5.51
C ASP A 505 -51.85 0.81 -6.54
N LEU A 506 -52.21 0.06 -7.59
CA LEU A 506 -51.28 -0.26 -8.68
C LEU A 506 -50.80 1.00 -9.40
N ASN A 507 -51.70 1.91 -9.75
CA ASN A 507 -51.34 3.20 -10.35
C ASN A 507 -50.43 4.03 -9.44
N LYS A 508 -50.68 4.05 -8.12
CA LYS A 508 -49.82 4.72 -7.14
C LYS A 508 -48.40 4.13 -7.14
N ARG A 509 -48.27 2.80 -7.19
CA ARG A 509 -46.97 2.11 -7.25
C ARG A 509 -46.24 2.37 -8.57
N ILE A 510 -46.95 2.31 -9.70
CA ILE A 510 -46.40 2.64 -11.03
C ILE A 510 -45.87 4.07 -11.03
N ASN A 511 -46.65 5.05 -10.58
CA ASN A 511 -46.22 6.45 -10.50
C ASN A 511 -44.99 6.64 -9.61
N ALA A 512 -44.89 5.90 -8.50
CA ALA A 512 -43.71 5.92 -7.65
C ALA A 512 -42.45 5.39 -8.37
N LEU A 513 -42.56 4.35 -9.18
CA LEU A 513 -41.45 3.81 -9.99
C LEU A 513 -41.11 4.70 -11.18
N THR A 514 -42.10 5.28 -11.86
CA THR A 514 -41.87 6.24 -12.96
C THR A 514 -41.09 7.47 -12.46
N ARG A 515 -41.35 7.90 -11.22
CA ARG A 515 -40.56 8.96 -10.59
C ARG A 515 -39.09 8.58 -10.44
N ILE A 516 -38.78 7.32 -10.13
CA ILE A 516 -37.38 6.84 -10.07
C ILE A 516 -36.71 6.98 -11.44
N ASP A 517 -37.37 6.56 -12.53
CA ASP A 517 -36.83 6.69 -13.90
C ASP A 517 -36.57 8.17 -14.27
N GLN A 518 -37.46 9.09 -13.90
CA GLN A 518 -37.26 10.52 -14.07
C GLN A 518 -36.10 11.07 -13.23
N GLU A 519 -35.99 10.64 -11.97
CA GLU A 519 -34.89 11.03 -11.08
C GLU A 519 -33.52 10.56 -11.62
N VAL A 520 -33.43 9.41 -12.29
CA VAL A 520 -32.20 8.98 -13.00
C VAL A 520 -31.80 10.02 -14.05
N VAL A 521 -32.75 10.50 -14.86
CA VAL A 521 -32.49 11.48 -15.92
C VAL A 521 -32.03 12.81 -15.34
N PHE A 522 -32.71 13.32 -14.31
CA PHE A 522 -32.31 14.56 -13.64
C PHE A 522 -30.94 14.43 -12.99
N PHE A 523 -30.68 13.31 -12.33
CA PHE A 523 -29.39 13.05 -11.70
C PHE A 523 -28.23 12.98 -12.72
N GLN A 524 -28.47 12.40 -13.90
CA GLN A 524 -27.49 12.42 -14.99
C GLN A 524 -27.25 13.85 -15.53
N ALA A 525 -28.29 14.68 -15.61
CA ALA A 525 -28.14 16.08 -16.01
C ALA A 525 -27.34 16.89 -14.98
N ASP A 526 -27.58 16.67 -13.69
CA ASP A 526 -26.81 17.29 -12.60
C ASP A 526 -25.32 16.92 -12.70
N LEU A 527 -25.00 15.65 -12.98
CA LEU A 527 -23.64 15.19 -13.21
C LEU A 527 -22.97 15.87 -14.40
N LEU A 528 -23.68 16.00 -15.53
CA LEU A 528 -23.16 16.71 -16.71
C LEU A 528 -22.90 18.20 -16.41
N GLY A 529 -23.66 18.78 -15.48
CA GLY A 529 -23.43 20.15 -14.99
C GLY A 529 -22.06 20.35 -14.35
N LEU A 530 -21.47 19.29 -13.76
CA LEU A 530 -20.14 19.33 -13.13
C LEU A 530 -19.01 19.55 -14.15
N ALA A 531 -19.24 19.30 -15.43
CA ALA A 531 -18.23 19.45 -16.48
C ALA A 531 -17.63 20.87 -16.58
N LYS A 532 -18.38 21.86 -16.08
CA LYS A 532 -18.04 23.29 -16.06
C LYS A 532 -17.08 23.66 -14.92
N ALA A 533 -16.81 22.75 -13.98
CA ALA A 533 -15.95 23.02 -12.84
C ALA A 533 -14.54 23.44 -13.29
N GLY A 534 -14.05 24.57 -12.76
CA GLY A 534 -12.65 24.99 -12.89
C GLY A 534 -11.82 24.61 -11.66
N VAL A 535 -12.47 24.49 -10.50
CA VAL A 535 -11.81 24.14 -9.23
C VAL A 535 -12.63 23.08 -8.49
N VAL A 536 -11.95 22.06 -7.97
CA VAL A 536 -12.52 21.09 -7.02
C VAL A 536 -11.79 21.24 -5.68
N VAL A 537 -12.55 21.42 -4.61
CA VAL A 537 -12.05 21.39 -3.23
C VAL A 537 -12.56 20.13 -2.55
N SER A 538 -11.66 19.16 -2.32
CA SER A 538 -11.95 17.93 -1.59
C SER A 538 -11.57 18.07 -0.13
N GLY A 539 -12.55 17.93 0.76
CA GLY A 539 -12.32 17.79 2.21
C GLY A 539 -12.06 16.35 2.66
N ILE A 540 -11.90 15.42 1.71
CA ILE A 540 -11.66 14.02 1.98
C ILE A 540 -10.28 13.61 1.46
N SER A 541 -9.52 12.91 2.29
CA SER A 541 -8.26 12.27 1.94
C SER A 541 -8.39 10.75 2.04
N TRP A 542 -8.43 10.06 0.91
CA TRP A 542 -8.34 8.61 0.91
C TRP A 542 -6.88 8.21 1.09
N LEU A 543 -6.58 7.66 2.26
CA LEU A 543 -5.41 6.82 2.43
C LEU A 543 -5.79 5.44 1.91
N GLU A 544 -5.89 5.29 0.58
CA GLU A 544 -6.36 4.07 -0.12
C GLU A 544 -5.53 2.82 0.16
N GLY A 545 -4.61 2.86 1.13
CA GLY A 545 -3.57 1.87 1.29
C GLY A 545 -2.66 1.82 0.07
N HIS A 546 -2.59 2.88 -0.74
CA HIS A 546 -1.60 3.03 -1.80
C HIS A 546 -0.45 3.94 -1.32
N PRO A 547 0.76 3.79 -1.89
CA PRO A 547 1.93 4.56 -1.46
C PRO A 547 1.64 6.07 -1.51
N GLN A 548 1.99 6.77 -0.43
CA GLN A 548 1.97 8.23 -0.44
C GLN A 548 3.02 8.75 -1.43
N GLY A 549 2.62 9.65 -2.34
CA GLY A 549 3.51 10.22 -3.37
C GLY A 549 2.93 10.26 -4.79
N GLY A 550 1.62 10.42 -4.95
CA GLY A 550 0.97 10.53 -6.28
C GLY A 550 0.78 9.20 -7.02
N MET A 551 1.30 8.10 -6.48
CA MET A 551 1.18 6.77 -7.08
C MET A 551 -0.17 6.10 -6.81
N ALA A 552 -0.99 6.65 -5.91
CA ALA A 552 -2.30 6.13 -5.60
C ALA A 552 -3.22 6.13 -6.84
N GLY A 553 -4.05 5.10 -6.96
CA GLY A 553 -4.95 4.93 -8.11
C GLY A 553 -5.84 6.14 -8.33
N VAL A 554 -6.42 6.71 -7.26
CA VAL A 554 -7.21 7.95 -7.37
C VAL A 554 -6.37 9.17 -7.70
N SER A 555 -5.19 9.33 -7.13
CA SER A 555 -4.30 10.45 -7.46
C SER A 555 -3.92 10.43 -8.95
N ARG A 556 -3.49 9.28 -9.46
CA ARG A 556 -3.19 9.11 -10.90
C ARG A 556 -4.42 9.36 -11.76
N LEU A 557 -5.59 8.83 -11.36
CA LEU A 557 -6.84 9.06 -12.09
C LEU A 557 -7.15 10.56 -12.22
N ILE A 558 -7.01 11.32 -11.12
CA ILE A 558 -7.23 12.77 -11.09
C ILE A 558 -6.18 13.50 -11.95
N GLU A 559 -4.89 13.17 -11.77
CA GLU A 559 -3.79 13.79 -12.52
C GLU A 559 -3.91 13.55 -14.03
N ASP A 560 -4.20 12.31 -14.43
CA ASP A 560 -4.35 11.92 -15.84
C ASP A 560 -5.59 12.57 -16.46
N ALA A 561 -6.72 12.59 -15.74
CA ALA A 561 -7.98 13.15 -16.25
C ALA A 561 -7.94 14.67 -16.42
N PHE A 562 -7.17 15.38 -15.59
CA PHE A 562 -7.26 16.84 -15.51
C PHE A 562 -6.04 17.61 -16.01
N ARG A 563 -5.01 16.97 -16.61
CA ARG A 563 -3.76 17.62 -17.06
C ARG A 563 -3.99 19.02 -17.66
N GLY A 564 -3.83 20.07 -16.84
CA GLY A 564 -3.97 21.48 -17.20
C GLY A 564 -5.40 22.05 -17.33
N ARG A 565 -6.47 21.28 -17.08
CA ARG A 565 -7.87 21.72 -17.25
C ARG A 565 -8.56 22.17 -15.96
N LEU A 566 -8.24 21.53 -14.83
CA LEU A 566 -8.96 21.72 -13.57
C LEU A 566 -7.97 21.76 -12.40
N ILE A 567 -8.21 22.64 -11.43
CA ILE A 567 -7.42 22.71 -10.20
C ILE A 567 -8.07 21.82 -9.15
N TRP A 568 -7.37 20.76 -8.74
CA TRP A 568 -7.81 19.88 -7.65
C TRP A 568 -7.08 20.23 -6.36
N ILE A 569 -7.81 20.70 -5.36
CA ILE A 569 -7.30 21.02 -4.02
C ILE A 569 -7.82 19.96 -3.06
N GLN A 570 -6.93 19.27 -2.36
CA GLN A 570 -7.30 18.23 -1.42
C GLN A 570 -6.79 18.54 -0.02
N SER A 571 -7.65 18.37 0.98
CA SER A 571 -7.23 18.36 2.37
C SER A 571 -6.30 17.18 2.61
N VAL A 572 -5.11 17.44 3.14
CA VAL A 572 -4.20 16.39 3.61
C VAL A 572 -4.27 16.39 5.14
N PRO A 573 -4.47 15.23 5.80
CA PRO A 573 -4.42 15.18 7.24
C PRO A 573 -3.02 15.60 7.70
N GLU A 574 -2.90 16.17 8.89
CA GLU A 574 -1.59 16.46 9.45
C GLU A 574 -0.95 15.17 9.96
N THR A 575 -0.37 14.43 9.03
CA THR A 575 0.26 13.13 9.28
C THR A 575 1.74 13.27 9.59
N ARG A 576 2.30 14.47 9.72
CA ARG A 576 3.75 14.68 9.96
C ARG A 576 4.30 13.93 11.19
N ALA A 577 3.44 13.63 12.16
CA ALA A 577 3.79 12.83 13.35
C ALA A 577 3.39 11.34 13.25
N GLN A 578 2.71 10.93 12.18
CA GLN A 578 2.09 9.59 12.03
C GLN A 578 2.52 8.86 10.74
N VAL A 579 3.11 9.56 9.78
CA VAL A 579 3.58 9.02 8.51
C VAL A 579 5.01 9.47 8.31
N TRP A 580 5.88 8.48 8.13
CA TRP A 580 7.28 8.67 7.75
C TRP A 580 7.45 8.19 6.33
N SER A 581 8.18 8.95 5.53
CA SER A 581 8.59 8.55 4.18
C SER A 581 10.07 8.81 4.01
N GLY A 582 10.72 7.92 3.26
CA GLY A 582 12.16 7.90 3.17
C GLY A 582 12.67 6.69 2.40
N THR A 583 13.96 6.69 2.10
CA THR A 583 14.63 5.52 1.56
C THR A 583 14.95 4.57 2.71
N LEU A 584 14.55 3.31 2.57
CA LEU A 584 14.99 2.21 3.43
C LEU A 584 16.30 1.65 2.88
N ALA A 585 17.35 1.62 3.69
CA ALA A 585 18.62 1.01 3.33
C ALA A 585 19.25 0.37 4.56
N ASP A 586 19.85 -0.81 4.41
CA ASP A 586 20.74 -1.44 5.40
C ASP A 586 22.15 -0.87 5.19
N ARG A 587 22.46 0.27 5.81
CA ARG A 587 23.68 1.02 5.47
C ARG A 587 24.93 0.41 6.08
N ASP A 588 24.81 -0.17 7.27
CA ASP A 588 25.91 -0.77 8.02
C ASP A 588 26.05 -2.28 7.77
N GLY A 589 25.11 -2.87 7.04
CA GLY A 589 25.12 -4.26 6.65
C GLY A 589 24.72 -5.21 7.76
N ASN A 590 24.00 -4.76 8.79
CA ASN A 590 23.61 -5.56 9.95
C ASN A 590 22.34 -6.41 9.70
N GLY A 591 21.70 -6.27 8.54
CA GLY A 591 20.47 -6.99 8.17
C GLY A 591 19.17 -6.28 8.58
N TRP A 592 19.27 -5.12 9.21
CA TRP A 592 18.18 -4.20 9.52
C TRP A 592 18.19 -3.06 8.51
N ALA A 593 17.01 -2.63 8.05
CA ALA A 593 16.91 -1.50 7.14
C ALA A 593 16.58 -0.24 7.94
N GLU A 594 17.42 0.78 7.85
CA GLU A 594 17.17 2.08 8.46
C GLU A 594 16.34 2.97 7.52
N LEU A 595 15.30 3.61 8.05
CA LEU A 595 14.51 4.59 7.29
C LEU A 595 15.18 5.96 7.36
N ARG A 596 15.68 6.45 6.23
CA ARG A 596 16.13 7.84 6.14
C ARG A 596 14.94 8.78 5.93
N VAL A 597 14.41 9.35 7.01
CA VAL A 597 13.41 10.40 6.90
C VAL A 597 14.07 11.65 6.33
N GLY A 598 13.46 12.31 5.34
CA GLY A 598 14.01 13.51 4.67
C GLY A 598 14.12 14.76 5.56
N VAL A 599 14.09 14.62 6.88
CA VAL A 599 14.29 15.69 7.87
C VAL A 599 15.69 15.53 8.46
N ASN A 600 16.36 16.63 8.80
CA ASN A 600 17.75 16.69 9.30
C ASN A 600 18.04 15.96 10.64
N ASN A 601 17.29 14.91 11.01
CA ASN A 601 17.59 14.04 12.13
C ASN A 601 18.50 12.91 11.64
N HIS A 602 19.81 13.17 11.64
CA HIS A 602 20.84 12.25 11.17
C HIS A 602 21.15 11.09 12.12
N ASP A 603 20.52 11.01 13.30
CA ASP A 603 20.96 10.14 14.40
C ASP A 603 19.92 9.10 14.87
N ALA A 604 18.90 8.81 14.06
CA ALA A 604 17.82 7.91 14.49
C ALA A 604 17.98 6.52 13.85
N GLU A 605 18.72 5.62 14.50
CA GLU A 605 18.72 4.16 14.22
C GLU A 605 17.31 3.55 14.43
N PHE A 606 16.45 4.24 15.17
CA PHE A 606 15.06 3.87 15.44
C PHE A 606 14.10 4.98 14.98
N LEU A 607 12.93 4.63 14.45
CA LEU A 607 11.84 5.59 14.24
C LEU A 607 11.03 5.73 15.53
N PRO A 608 11.19 6.80 16.32
CA PRO A 608 10.37 6.97 17.50
C PRO A 608 8.92 7.30 17.10
N LEU A 609 7.98 6.49 17.59
CA LEU A 609 6.55 6.76 17.50
C LEU A 609 6.16 7.85 18.51
N PHE A 610 6.32 9.12 18.14
CA PHE A 610 5.89 10.24 18.98
C PHE A 610 4.44 10.63 18.68
N TRP A 611 3.53 10.40 19.64
CA TRP A 611 2.11 10.79 19.48
C TRP A 611 1.87 12.29 19.73
N LYS A 612 2.86 13.03 20.25
CA LYS A 612 2.82 14.50 20.42
C LYS A 612 4.16 15.13 20.08
N SER A 613 4.12 16.40 19.62
CA SER A 613 5.28 17.23 19.28
C SER A 613 6.27 17.52 20.43
N LYS A 614 6.07 16.94 21.63
CA LYS A 614 6.86 17.18 22.84
C LYS A 614 7.45 15.90 23.48
N GLY A 615 7.60 14.81 22.74
CA GLY A 615 8.29 13.61 23.26
C GLY A 615 7.59 12.89 24.41
N GLU A 616 6.32 13.22 24.69
CA GLU A 616 5.47 12.43 25.58
C GLU A 616 5.12 11.11 24.87
N GLY A 617 5.46 9.98 25.52
CA GLY A 617 5.13 8.64 25.04
C GLY A 617 3.63 8.41 24.86
N VAL A 618 3.25 7.24 24.33
CA VAL A 618 1.84 6.90 24.10
C VAL A 618 1.09 6.84 25.44
N ALA A 619 -0.08 7.47 25.53
CA ALA A 619 -0.87 7.50 26.76
C ALA A 619 -1.75 6.25 26.94
N GLY A 620 -1.45 5.44 27.95
CA GLY A 620 -2.29 4.35 28.47
C GLY A 620 -2.48 3.15 27.53
N PRO A 621 -3.29 2.16 27.95
CA PRO A 621 -3.53 0.97 27.15
C PRO A 621 -4.23 1.31 25.84
N ARG A 622 -3.59 1.00 24.71
CA ARG A 622 -4.09 1.30 23.37
C ARG A 622 -3.70 0.20 22.39
N ARG A 623 -4.68 -0.20 21.59
CA ARG A 623 -4.43 -0.95 20.37
C ARG A 623 -4.06 0.01 19.26
N SER A 624 -2.86 -0.12 18.74
CA SER A 624 -2.36 0.67 17.60
C SER A 624 -2.09 -0.25 16.43
N ARG A 625 -2.32 0.24 15.21
CA ARG A 625 -1.94 -0.44 13.98
C ARG A 625 -0.82 0.34 13.32
N LEU A 626 0.32 -0.30 13.11
CA LEU A 626 1.39 0.20 12.28
C LEU A 626 1.27 -0.42 10.90
N THR A 627 1.29 0.43 9.87
CA THR A 627 1.28 0.01 8.47
C THR A 627 2.55 0.51 7.81
N VAL A 628 3.36 -0.41 7.29
CA VAL A 628 4.54 -0.09 6.49
C VAL A 628 4.22 -0.36 5.04
N GLN A 629 4.40 0.65 4.21
CA GLN A 629 4.34 0.51 2.77
C GLN A 629 5.72 0.75 2.18
N PHE A 630 6.13 -0.10 1.26
CA PHE A 630 7.41 0.04 0.59
C PHE A 630 7.25 -0.24 -0.90
N HIS A 631 8.06 0.45 -1.70
CA HIS A 631 8.09 0.32 -3.13
C HIS A 631 9.39 -0.34 -3.56
N GLU A 632 9.29 -1.50 -4.19
CA GLU A 632 10.40 -2.21 -4.81
C GLU A 632 10.48 -1.78 -6.27
N ALA A 633 11.29 -0.76 -6.52
CA ALA A 633 11.57 -0.29 -7.87
C ALA A 633 12.33 -1.36 -8.64
N HIS A 634 11.94 -1.57 -9.91
CA HIS A 634 12.64 -2.45 -10.83
C HIS A 634 12.72 -1.82 -12.22
N HIS A 635 13.67 -2.29 -13.01
CA HIS A 635 13.78 -1.86 -14.40
C HIS A 635 12.73 -2.60 -15.26
N PRO A 636 11.95 -1.91 -16.12
CA PRO A 636 10.90 -2.54 -16.95
C PRO A 636 11.39 -3.74 -17.76
N ASP A 637 12.58 -3.62 -18.35
CA ASP A 637 13.20 -4.70 -19.14
C ASP A 637 13.42 -5.99 -18.34
N LEU A 638 13.58 -5.93 -17.02
CA LEU A 638 13.83 -7.11 -16.17
C LEU A 638 12.56 -7.95 -15.93
N VAL A 639 11.39 -7.34 -16.13
CA VAL A 639 10.07 -7.90 -15.80
C VAL A 639 9.31 -8.29 -17.05
N LYS A 640 9.81 -7.91 -18.23
CA LYS A 640 9.22 -8.26 -19.52
C LYS A 640 9.17 -9.80 -19.66
N GLY A 641 7.96 -10.36 -19.62
CA GLY A 641 7.73 -11.80 -19.72
C GLY A 641 7.88 -12.59 -18.41
N ARG A 642 8.12 -11.92 -17.27
CA ARG A 642 8.27 -12.55 -15.95
C ARG A 642 7.31 -11.93 -14.93
N LEU A 643 6.02 -12.17 -15.16
CA LEU A 643 4.91 -11.61 -14.37
C LEU A 643 4.87 -12.16 -12.94
N ASP A 644 5.43 -13.35 -12.73
CA ASP A 644 5.48 -14.09 -11.46
C ASP A 644 6.58 -13.60 -10.52
N LEU A 645 7.62 -12.92 -11.02
CA LEU A 645 8.77 -12.46 -10.24
C LEU A 645 8.40 -11.60 -9.03
N PHE A 646 7.29 -10.87 -9.12
CA PHE A 646 6.81 -10.01 -8.05
C PHE A 646 5.55 -10.59 -7.43
N SER A 647 5.23 -11.88 -7.57
CA SER A 647 4.12 -12.49 -6.83
C SER A 647 4.30 -12.39 -5.31
N LYS A 648 5.55 -12.26 -4.86
CA LYS A 648 5.96 -11.99 -3.47
C LYS A 648 6.96 -10.82 -3.45
N PRO A 649 7.07 -10.08 -2.33
CA PRO A 649 8.08 -9.06 -2.18
C PRO A 649 9.45 -9.72 -2.26
N ILE A 650 10.39 -9.03 -2.90
CA ILE A 650 11.76 -9.52 -3.01
C ILE A 650 12.44 -9.41 -1.65
N ASN A 651 12.23 -8.28 -0.97
CA ASN A 651 12.64 -8.07 0.41
C ASN A 651 11.53 -8.52 1.34
N ARG A 652 11.83 -9.51 2.19
CA ARG A 652 10.92 -9.97 3.25
C ARG A 652 10.96 -9.01 4.44
N LEU A 653 10.61 -7.75 4.20
CA LEU A 653 10.54 -6.74 5.25
C LEU A 653 9.44 -7.13 6.23
N ARG A 654 9.83 -7.34 7.49
CA ARG A 654 8.93 -7.64 8.60
C ARG A 654 9.03 -6.51 9.63
N PRO A 655 8.06 -5.58 9.66
CA PRO A 655 7.88 -4.65 10.76
C PRO A 655 8.05 -5.34 12.12
N LEU A 656 9.04 -4.88 12.86
CA LEU A 656 9.28 -5.24 14.25
C LEU A 656 8.98 -4.00 15.09
N VAL A 657 8.05 -4.14 16.04
CA VAL A 657 7.74 -3.08 16.99
C VAL A 657 8.45 -3.41 18.29
N VAL A 658 9.36 -2.53 18.67
CA VAL A 658 10.04 -2.56 19.96
C VAL A 658 9.48 -1.48 20.87
N PHE A 659 9.49 -1.71 22.17
CA PHE A 659 8.91 -0.84 23.19
C PHE A 659 9.83 -0.75 24.40
N GLN A 660 9.92 0.45 24.95
CA GLN A 660 10.61 0.74 26.19
C GLN A 660 9.70 1.58 27.10
N PRO A 661 9.33 1.11 28.30
CA PRO A 661 8.42 1.84 29.18
C PRO A 661 9.03 3.16 29.66
N VAL A 662 8.21 4.16 30.02
CA VAL A 662 8.69 5.46 30.54
C VAL A 662 9.56 5.30 31.80
N THR A 663 9.39 4.20 32.54
CA THR A 663 10.17 3.87 33.74
C THR A 663 11.56 3.31 33.44
N ALA A 664 11.88 3.01 32.17
CA ALA A 664 13.18 2.47 31.79
C ALA A 664 14.28 3.54 31.85
N LEU A 665 15.47 3.14 32.26
CA LEU A 665 16.66 3.99 32.29
C LEU A 665 17.32 4.09 30.90
N PRO A 666 18.06 5.17 30.61
CA PRO A 666 18.90 5.23 29.42
C PRO A 666 19.86 4.04 29.36
N GLY A 667 19.75 3.23 28.29
CA GLY A 667 20.56 2.01 28.10
C GLY A 667 19.82 0.70 28.42
N ASP A 668 18.62 0.75 29.01
CA ASP A 668 17.80 -0.45 29.18
C ASP A 668 17.45 -1.05 27.80
N PRO A 669 17.40 -2.38 27.67
CA PRO A 669 17.11 -3.04 26.40
C PRO A 669 15.68 -2.75 25.96
N TRP A 670 15.50 -2.62 24.65
CA TRP A 670 14.20 -2.54 24.03
C TRP A 670 13.55 -3.93 24.00
N SER A 671 12.26 -4.00 24.33
CA SER A 671 11.50 -5.25 24.28
C SER A 671 10.70 -5.35 22.99
N VAL A 672 10.75 -6.49 22.30
CA VAL A 672 9.86 -6.74 21.14
C VAL A 672 8.44 -6.94 21.64
N VAL A 673 7.50 -6.09 21.21
CA VAL A 673 6.08 -6.16 21.62
C VAL A 673 5.15 -6.62 20.50
N ALA A 674 5.55 -6.47 19.25
CA ALA A 674 4.80 -7.00 18.12
C ALA A 674 5.72 -7.22 16.92
N GLN A 675 5.34 -8.18 16.08
CA GLN A 675 5.94 -8.39 14.79
C GLN A 675 4.82 -8.60 13.77
N SER A 676 5.00 -8.11 12.56
CA SER A 676 4.06 -8.38 11.49
C SER A 676 4.10 -9.85 11.07
N ASP A 677 2.94 -10.47 10.92
CA ASP A 677 2.81 -11.85 10.45
C ASP A 677 2.72 -11.95 8.92
N GLY A 678 3.29 -13.01 8.36
CA GLY A 678 3.13 -13.37 6.95
C GLY A 678 4.07 -12.63 5.99
N VAL A 679 3.63 -12.52 4.74
CA VAL A 679 4.36 -11.87 3.64
C VAL A 679 3.69 -10.54 3.32
N ALA A 680 4.46 -9.54 2.92
CA ALA A 680 3.90 -8.24 2.57
C ALA A 680 2.89 -8.41 1.44
N LEU A 681 1.76 -7.73 1.60
CA LEU A 681 0.63 -7.78 0.69
C LEU A 681 0.92 -6.86 -0.48
N LYS A 682 0.79 -7.38 -1.70
CA LYS A 682 0.96 -6.55 -2.89
C LYS A 682 -0.20 -5.58 -3.00
N LEU A 683 0.11 -4.29 -3.09
CA LEU A 683 -0.86 -3.23 -3.33
C LEU A 683 -1.00 -2.92 -4.82
N GLN A 684 0.12 -2.93 -5.53
CA GLN A 684 0.20 -2.53 -6.93
C GLN A 684 1.46 -3.09 -7.57
N GLN A 685 1.39 -3.38 -8.86
CA GLN A 685 2.56 -3.62 -9.70
C GLN A 685 2.38 -2.85 -11.01
N ASP A 686 3.39 -2.09 -11.38
CA ASP A 686 3.48 -1.45 -12.69
C ASP A 686 4.79 -1.84 -13.38
N ALA A 687 5.10 -1.21 -14.51
CA ALA A 687 6.30 -1.53 -15.28
C ALA A 687 7.60 -1.15 -14.56
N ASN A 688 7.55 -0.27 -13.56
CA ASN A 688 8.71 0.30 -12.89
C ASN A 688 8.88 -0.19 -11.45
N GLY A 689 7.91 -0.93 -10.91
CA GLY A 689 8.00 -1.41 -9.53
C GLY A 689 6.81 -2.21 -9.04
N ALA A 690 6.96 -2.75 -7.84
CA ALA A 690 5.87 -3.32 -7.06
C ALA A 690 5.78 -2.59 -5.72
N SER A 691 4.57 -2.26 -5.30
CA SER A 691 4.28 -1.63 -4.02
C SER A 691 3.67 -2.66 -3.09
N TRP A 692 4.17 -2.70 -1.87
CA TRP A 692 3.85 -3.70 -0.86
C TRP A 692 3.39 -3.03 0.42
N GLU A 693 2.57 -3.74 1.18
CA GLU A 693 2.11 -3.32 2.49
C GLU A 693 2.24 -4.44 3.51
N GLN A 694 2.75 -4.09 4.67
CA GLN A 694 2.67 -4.95 5.84
C GLN A 694 2.02 -4.20 6.99
N GLN A 695 1.19 -4.90 7.76
CA GLN A 695 0.55 -4.38 8.96
C GLN A 695 1.00 -5.17 10.19
N VAL A 696 1.08 -4.47 11.31
CA VAL A 696 1.23 -5.06 12.64
C VAL A 696 0.30 -4.34 13.60
N ASP A 697 -0.52 -5.12 14.30
CA ASP A 697 -1.31 -4.63 15.42
C ASP A 697 -0.47 -4.80 16.69
N VAL A 698 -0.38 -3.73 17.48
CA VAL A 698 0.33 -3.73 18.77
C VAL A 698 -0.63 -3.30 19.86
N ASP A 699 -0.74 -4.12 20.89
CA ASP A 699 -1.44 -3.78 22.12
C ASP A 699 -0.41 -3.24 23.12
N MET A 700 -0.43 -1.93 23.32
CA MET A 700 0.42 -1.28 24.31
C MET A 700 -0.30 -1.31 25.63
N SER A 701 0.31 -1.88 26.68
CA SER A 701 -0.29 -1.98 28.02
C SER A 701 0.11 -0.83 28.95
N ALA A 702 1.19 -0.12 28.64
CA ALA A 702 1.77 0.94 29.47
C ALA A 702 2.28 2.11 28.61
N PRO A 703 2.41 3.31 29.18
CA PRO A 703 3.08 4.41 28.50
C PRO A 703 4.59 4.13 28.34
N GLY A 704 5.13 4.48 27.18
CA GLY A 704 6.54 4.28 26.83
C GLY A 704 6.90 4.85 25.46
N ARG A 705 8.13 4.53 25.04
CA ARG A 705 8.71 4.85 23.74
C ARG A 705 8.70 3.64 22.83
#